data_AF-A0A9W9XZT9-F1
#
_entry.id   AF-A0A9W9XZT9-F1
#
_cell.length_a   1.000
_cell.length_b   1.000
_cell.length_c   1.000
_cell.angle_alpha   90.00
_cell.angle_beta   90.00
_cell.angle_gamma   90.00
#
_symmetry.space_group_name_H-M   'P 1'
#
loop_
_entity.id
_entity.type
_entity.pdbx_description
1 polymer ?
#
loop_
_entity_poly.entity_id
_entity_poly.type
_entity_poly.pdbx_seq_one_letter_code
_entity_poly.pdbx_strand_id
1 'polypeptide(L)'
;MAVGFRSNISPIIQGNSITKETWSREMEVDGDCDETVIGNKVVENATPSHPRRRRLLLSTDSAFASTVLPSLVQNPYIELRLITDEPSALLTGTNKIPHYMDTVDSQTFDKKTSARKWLKAKTAELCEWADMLLVAPIDAGTLGAMLAGLTNTLTLALLRGWVSKKPVILIPGMTVSEWDHPLSTRQLDEISRFWPWIRTVKPVLWKSNGPEDLTILPWDGLKELHQTLATSLKLPPWEATLSTRPIPHGAAVPPKTASKSTSASASGSTPETKHTGNADFLPLEIWLNVFEDQLRDWETAKAVGIPTHLPVPQEWQSHLPKMSTTATLEYTILRGSFAAIKNRIDALPRWKPLSDLACHLIVKFSRTDILSYLTENHLDLLWTTSRLKNIPYRASAIYGNPNVLTWWRDAPALPNKEYMADAMDGASRAGFVEVLDWWLHSGLPLRYSERALEAASAEGRVPVLDWWKAASANAPKSSPLPLKVGKSVLLAAQSGRTASLAWWDASGIPYSHAENVARIASTHGHLHVLEFWYKLKGPKMIFDNQVLVGPTKNGHDHILQWWKSCGLRVEFKTCDIEEALEDADPSSGAEGRVRRWWERNGLNLGVGTSEWMRSKQSPTQPITCQAILLMLARWVLRHALRAPKPSLISTCTRHSSPSPYNSILSNGINGLHSITRKRQNIAQNVRSKIQTRHLMTDAIPSFAIPPLMFIGLLLGLWTWKCFWIIIMQNKLIYLSWLPPFTRSEVISDYEAECRPVRWEEKQIRSLDGTKLAVCEGYIPVPHKDDDSFSKAGALQNKHQTPRRKKSVVICYFQGNGGSTPMRLPLLSHVLRAITETSRSTSSPIPDSEVSQYTIAALSYRGYWTSSGRATQSGIEMDAQAFLNWVSETYASLETDLEIVIWGHSLGAAVACSAVSTYIARQYEGQTSNTSSNKPLAPIAGLILEAPTSSIKDMLISLYPQKWLPYRYLWPFSWNTWDIKANMKQMATWRDQPGSQIANPETIPSTPRSLPAILLLSAEKDEMIPPYVPVQLEQHAKSLGLEIKRKDVLGAMHIEAPLKLDGRKAMAQFILNGTSTPRTNLTTPR
;
A
#
# COMPACT_ATOMS: atom_id res chain seq x y z
N MET A 1 -42.70 -14.88 -34.18
CA MET A 1 -43.92 -15.70 -34.00
C MET A 1 -43.50 -16.91 -33.17
N ALA A 2 -43.77 -16.90 -31.86
CA ALA A 2 -44.94 -17.52 -31.22
C ALA A 2 -44.88 -19.06 -31.31
N VAL A 3 -45.19 -19.91 -30.32
CA VAL A 3 -45.72 -19.85 -28.94
C VAL A 3 -45.72 -21.33 -28.46
N GLY A 4 -45.64 -21.59 -27.15
CA GLY A 4 -46.56 -22.56 -26.51
C GLY A 4 -46.12 -24.01 -26.16
N PHE A 5 -45.82 -24.21 -24.88
CA PHE A 5 -46.37 -25.18 -23.89
C PHE A 5 -46.76 -26.65 -24.22
N ARG A 6 -46.37 -27.57 -23.31
CA ARG A 6 -47.10 -28.73 -22.69
C ARG A 6 -46.12 -29.48 -21.74
N SER A 7 -46.31 -29.67 -20.43
CA SER A 7 -47.29 -30.40 -19.57
C SER A 7 -47.10 -31.93 -19.48
N ASN A 8 -47.02 -32.50 -18.26
CA ASN A 8 -47.62 -33.76 -17.74
C ASN A 8 -47.01 -34.11 -16.35
N ILE A 9 -47.73 -34.22 -15.20
CA ILE A 9 -48.71 -35.26 -14.72
C ILE A 9 -47.94 -36.58 -14.38
N SER A 10 -47.97 -37.26 -13.21
CA SER A 10 -48.85 -37.30 -12.01
C SER A 10 -48.23 -38.19 -10.85
N PRO A 11 -48.96 -38.98 -9.99
CA PRO A 11 -49.20 -38.73 -8.55
C PRO A 11 -48.77 -39.90 -7.60
N ILE A 12 -49.11 -39.85 -6.28
CA ILE A 12 -49.66 -40.94 -5.40
C ILE A 12 -49.47 -40.72 -3.86
N ILE A 13 -50.62 -40.73 -3.14
CA ILE A 13 -51.01 -41.32 -1.82
C ILE A 13 -50.37 -40.93 -0.45
N GLN A 14 -51.27 -40.86 0.55
CA GLN A 14 -51.22 -40.47 1.98
C GLN A 14 -50.39 -41.35 2.94
N GLY A 15 -50.02 -40.77 4.10
CA GLY A 15 -49.74 -41.47 5.36
C GLY A 15 -49.36 -40.51 6.51
N ASN A 16 -49.99 -40.65 7.68
CA ASN A 16 -49.85 -39.77 8.86
C ASN A 16 -49.01 -40.45 9.97
N SER A 17 -48.46 -39.64 10.90
CA SER A 17 -48.05 -39.93 12.31
C SER A 17 -46.57 -40.18 12.70
N ILE A 18 -45.99 -39.14 13.37
CA ILE A 18 -45.40 -39.09 14.75
C ILE A 18 -43.93 -39.57 15.07
N THR A 19 -43.19 -38.60 15.63
CA THR A 19 -42.09 -38.57 16.63
C THR A 19 -40.58 -38.62 16.29
N LYS A 20 -39.93 -37.54 16.76
CA LYS A 20 -38.69 -37.38 17.56
C LYS A 20 -37.34 -37.18 16.86
N GLU A 21 -36.82 -35.94 17.04
CA GLU A 21 -35.60 -35.60 17.81
C GLU A 21 -34.27 -36.31 17.42
N THR A 22 -33.09 -35.69 17.30
CA THR A 22 -32.57 -34.33 17.51
C THR A 22 -31.12 -34.31 16.99
N TRP A 23 -30.61 -33.13 16.60
CA TRP A 23 -29.37 -32.48 17.08
C TRP A 23 -28.69 -31.61 16.00
N SER A 24 -28.89 -30.30 16.20
CA SER A 24 -27.86 -29.32 16.59
C SER A 24 -26.65 -29.10 15.69
N ARG A 25 -26.50 -27.84 15.27
CA ARG A 25 -25.35 -27.02 15.70
C ARG A 25 -25.66 -25.52 15.69
N GLU A 26 -25.51 -24.96 16.89
CA GLU A 26 -25.35 -23.55 17.32
C GLU A 26 -24.23 -22.83 16.51
N MET A 27 -24.05 -21.50 16.58
CA MET A 27 -23.82 -20.77 17.83
C MET A 27 -23.86 -19.23 17.69
N GLU A 28 -24.43 -18.66 18.75
CA GLU A 28 -24.36 -17.34 19.40
C GLU A 28 -22.95 -16.70 19.54
N VAL A 29 -22.89 -15.45 20.03
CA VAL A 29 -22.57 -15.13 21.46
C VAL A 29 -22.32 -13.62 21.71
N ASP A 30 -23.12 -13.08 22.66
CA ASP A 30 -22.89 -12.15 23.81
C ASP A 30 -22.03 -10.89 23.70
N GLY A 31 -22.14 -9.89 24.61
CA GLY A 31 -22.78 -9.68 25.93
C GLY A 31 -22.28 -8.31 26.45
N ASP A 32 -22.71 -7.67 27.54
CA ASP A 32 -23.19 -8.14 28.84
C ASP A 32 -23.66 -6.92 29.70
N CYS A 33 -24.47 -7.16 30.74
CA CYS A 33 -24.32 -6.71 32.15
C CYS A 33 -25.65 -6.71 32.95
N ASP A 34 -25.82 -7.80 33.71
CA ASP A 34 -26.37 -8.02 35.06
C ASP A 34 -27.51 -7.19 35.72
N GLU A 35 -28.50 -7.94 36.22
CA GLU A 35 -29.43 -7.60 37.31
C GLU A 35 -29.49 -8.78 38.32
N THR A 36 -29.66 -8.48 39.61
CA THR A 36 -29.93 -9.45 40.69
C THR A 36 -31.41 -9.44 41.12
N VAL A 37 -31.90 -10.63 41.49
CA VAL A 37 -33.31 -11.04 41.63
C VAL A 37 -33.85 -10.90 43.07
N ILE A 38 -35.18 -10.77 43.25
CA ILE A 38 -36.08 -11.64 44.09
C ILE A 38 -37.52 -11.10 44.16
N GLY A 39 -38.53 -11.97 43.88
CA GLY A 39 -39.77 -12.05 44.69
C GLY A 39 -41.14 -11.92 43.99
N ASN A 40 -41.85 -13.06 43.83
CA ASN A 40 -43.21 -13.23 43.28
C ASN A 40 -44.37 -12.72 44.17
N LYS A 41 -45.49 -12.30 43.56
CA LYS A 41 -46.87 -12.56 44.06
C LYS A 41 -47.96 -12.39 42.97
N VAL A 42 -48.93 -13.30 43.02
CA VAL A 42 -50.11 -13.51 42.15
C VAL A 42 -51.30 -12.66 42.62
N VAL A 43 -52.10 -12.05 41.71
CA VAL A 43 -53.54 -11.76 41.92
C VAL A 43 -54.31 -11.76 40.57
N GLU A 44 -55.54 -12.31 40.63
CA GLU A 44 -56.55 -12.54 39.59
C GLU A 44 -57.28 -11.28 39.04
N ASN A 45 -58.01 -11.53 37.94
CA ASN A 45 -58.83 -10.66 37.09
C ASN A 45 -59.67 -9.54 37.75
N ALA A 46 -59.58 -8.33 37.16
CA ALA A 46 -60.61 -7.29 37.21
C ALA A 46 -60.96 -6.81 35.79
N THR A 47 -62.24 -6.83 35.43
CA THR A 47 -62.80 -6.23 34.21
C THR A 47 -62.62 -4.70 34.22
N PRO A 48 -62.04 -4.06 33.17
CA PRO A 48 -61.91 -2.60 33.16
C PRO A 48 -63.11 -1.92 32.48
N SER A 49 -63.86 -1.17 33.28
CA SER A 49 -64.92 -0.23 32.89
C SER A 49 -64.35 1.15 32.49
N HIS A 50 -63.57 1.22 31.42
CA HIS A 50 -63.07 2.50 30.88
C HIS A 50 -63.59 2.76 29.45
N PRO A 51 -64.13 3.96 29.14
CA PRO A 51 -64.50 4.31 27.78
C PRO A 51 -63.27 4.26 26.88
N ARG A 52 -63.39 3.55 25.75
CA ARG A 52 -62.29 3.32 24.80
C ARG A 52 -61.75 4.66 24.28
N ARG A 53 -60.45 4.91 24.45
CA ARG A 53 -59.78 6.12 23.94
C ARG A 53 -59.92 6.23 22.42
N ARG A 54 -60.14 7.45 21.94
CA ARG A 54 -60.21 7.78 20.51
C ARG A 54 -58.81 7.94 19.95
N ARG A 55 -58.53 7.30 18.82
CA ARG A 55 -57.19 7.26 18.22
C ARG A 55 -57.03 8.42 17.23
N LEU A 56 -56.18 9.37 17.56
CA LEU A 56 -55.90 10.54 16.73
C LEU A 56 -54.52 10.41 16.09
N LEU A 57 -54.46 10.60 14.77
CA LEU A 57 -53.21 10.71 14.03
C LEU A 57 -52.96 12.17 13.69
N LEU A 58 -51.81 12.71 14.11
CA LEU A 58 -51.42 14.09 13.87
C LEU A 58 -50.24 14.12 12.90
N SER A 59 -50.42 14.76 11.74
CA SER A 59 -49.34 15.14 10.83
C SER A 59 -49.04 16.63 11.00
N THR A 60 -47.81 16.96 11.39
CA THR A 60 -47.44 18.32 11.78
C THR A 60 -45.94 18.59 11.63
N ASP A 61 -45.58 19.87 11.51
CA ASP A 61 -44.20 20.33 11.62
C ASP A 61 -43.78 20.57 13.08
N SER A 62 -42.48 20.72 13.34
CA SER A 62 -41.95 20.87 14.69
C SER A 62 -42.33 22.20 15.36
N ALA A 63 -42.48 23.27 14.57
CA ALA A 63 -42.81 24.60 15.06
C ALA A 63 -44.25 24.66 15.60
N PHE A 64 -45.21 24.13 14.84
CA PHE A 64 -46.63 24.16 15.18
C PHE A 64 -47.03 23.10 16.20
N ALA A 65 -46.33 21.96 16.23
CA ALA A 65 -46.57 20.91 17.22
C ALA A 65 -46.61 21.44 18.66
N SER A 66 -45.70 22.38 19.01
CA SER A 66 -45.62 22.99 20.34
C SER A 66 -46.91 23.69 20.79
N THR A 67 -47.75 24.14 19.85
CA THR A 67 -48.99 24.90 20.12
C THR A 67 -50.16 23.96 20.44
N VAL A 68 -50.22 22.80 19.78
CA VAL A 68 -51.40 21.89 19.84
C VAL A 68 -51.13 20.65 20.70
N LEU A 69 -49.88 20.16 20.73
CA LEU A 69 -49.49 18.91 21.39
C LEU A 69 -49.77 18.90 22.91
N PRO A 70 -49.48 19.96 23.70
CA PRO A 70 -49.73 19.94 25.15
C PRO A 70 -51.21 19.70 25.50
N SER A 71 -52.12 20.33 24.75
CA SER A 71 -53.56 20.21 24.96
C SER A 71 -54.09 18.81 24.60
N LEU A 72 -53.55 18.20 23.54
CA LEU A 72 -53.96 16.86 23.10
C LEU A 72 -53.44 15.75 24.03
N VAL A 73 -52.21 15.86 24.53
CA VAL A 73 -51.59 14.86 25.41
C VAL A 73 -52.24 14.84 26.80
N GLN A 74 -52.70 16.00 27.28
CA GLN A 74 -53.38 16.10 28.57
C GLN A 74 -54.80 15.51 28.57
N ASN A 75 -55.40 15.25 27.40
CA ASN A 75 -56.76 14.72 27.32
C ASN A 75 -56.79 13.19 27.55
N PRO A 76 -57.42 12.68 28.62
CA PRO A 76 -57.39 11.25 28.96
C PRO A 76 -58.18 10.35 27.99
N TYR A 77 -59.00 10.95 27.11
CA TYR A 77 -59.84 10.24 26.15
C TYR A 77 -59.20 10.09 24.76
N ILE A 78 -57.99 10.62 24.54
CA ILE A 78 -57.30 10.58 23.24
C ILE A 78 -56.04 9.71 23.34
N GLU A 79 -55.82 8.86 22.33
CA GLU A 79 -54.56 8.15 22.08
C GLU A 79 -53.91 8.76 20.83
N LEU A 80 -52.70 9.32 20.96
CA LEU A 80 -52.05 10.10 19.90
C LEU A 80 -50.93 9.31 19.22
N ARG A 81 -50.81 9.45 17.90
CA ARG A 81 -49.61 9.10 17.12
C ARG A 81 -49.20 10.28 16.24
N LEU A 82 -47.91 10.45 16.03
CA LEU A 82 -47.33 11.62 15.37
C LEU A 82 -46.67 11.26 14.03
N ILE A 83 -46.87 12.09 13.01
CA ILE A 83 -46.15 12.07 11.74
C ILE A 83 -45.42 13.42 11.64
N THR A 84 -44.08 13.40 11.65
CA THR A 84 -43.25 14.61 11.51
C THR A 84 -41.82 14.23 11.08
N ASP A 85 -41.13 15.10 10.36
CA ASP A 85 -39.76 14.83 9.88
C ASP A 85 -38.66 15.29 10.86
N GLU A 86 -39.00 16.06 11.90
CA GLU A 86 -38.05 16.51 12.92
C GLU A 86 -38.33 15.93 14.32
N PRO A 87 -37.32 15.36 15.03
CA PRO A 87 -37.49 14.79 16.36
C PRO A 87 -37.58 15.82 17.51
N SER A 88 -37.52 17.12 17.21
CA SER A 88 -37.57 18.24 18.18
C SER A 88 -38.81 18.19 19.09
N ALA A 89 -39.89 17.56 18.63
CA ALA A 89 -41.12 17.35 19.41
C ALA A 89 -40.97 16.42 20.63
N LEU A 90 -39.80 15.77 20.81
CA LEU A 90 -39.51 14.89 21.96
C LEU A 90 -39.03 15.62 23.22
N LEU A 91 -38.89 16.96 23.20
CA LEU A 91 -38.35 17.73 24.34
C LEU A 91 -39.39 18.20 25.38
N THR A 92 -40.65 17.77 25.30
CA THR A 92 -41.68 18.05 26.32
C THR A 92 -42.13 16.78 27.04
N GLY A 93 -41.25 16.22 27.87
CA GLY A 93 -41.54 15.62 29.19
C GLY A 93 -42.68 14.60 29.37
N THR A 94 -43.30 14.04 28.33
CA THR A 94 -44.46 13.16 28.47
C THR A 94 -44.34 11.92 27.59
N ASN A 95 -44.53 10.75 28.21
CA ASN A 95 -44.54 9.36 27.70
C ASN A 95 -44.39 9.14 26.18
N LYS A 96 -43.41 8.31 25.79
CA LYS A 96 -43.15 7.72 24.45
C LYS A 96 -44.38 7.67 23.52
N ILE A 97 -44.64 8.74 22.77
CA ILE A 97 -45.68 8.78 21.72
C ILE A 97 -45.10 8.13 20.45
N PRO A 98 -45.79 7.17 19.80
CA PRO A 98 -45.30 6.59 18.55
C PRO A 98 -45.20 7.64 17.43
N HIS A 99 -44.06 7.65 16.75
CA HIS A 99 -43.66 8.65 15.74
C HIS A 99 -43.33 7.99 14.40
N TYR A 100 -43.68 8.66 13.29
CA TYR A 100 -43.38 8.23 11.93
C TYR A 100 -42.85 9.40 11.10
N MET A 101 -41.92 9.12 10.18
CA MET A 101 -41.44 10.12 9.23
C MET A 101 -42.41 10.26 8.06
N ASP A 102 -42.59 11.50 7.60
CA ASP A 102 -43.48 11.83 6.49
C ASP A 102 -42.79 11.62 5.14
N THR A 103 -41.51 11.99 5.05
CA THR A 103 -40.68 11.79 3.85
C THR A 103 -39.89 10.48 3.93
N VAL A 104 -39.92 9.71 2.83
CA VAL A 104 -39.40 8.34 2.79
C VAL A 104 -38.40 8.19 1.66
N ASP A 105 -37.11 8.24 1.98
CA ASP A 105 -36.04 8.06 0.99
C ASP A 105 -35.94 6.61 0.50
N SER A 106 -35.70 6.45 -0.82
CA SER A 106 -35.57 5.13 -1.46
C SER A 106 -34.39 4.29 -0.95
N GLN A 107 -33.41 4.94 -0.31
CA GLN A 107 -32.20 4.32 0.24
C GLN A 107 -32.35 3.90 1.71
N THR A 108 -33.46 4.25 2.37
CA THR A 108 -33.73 3.91 3.78
C THR A 108 -34.15 2.45 3.98
N PHE A 109 -34.40 1.70 2.90
CA PHE A 109 -34.84 0.31 2.96
C PHE A 109 -33.84 -0.66 2.35
N ASP A 110 -33.76 -1.85 2.94
CA ASP A 110 -33.06 -2.99 2.37
C ASP A 110 -33.57 -3.32 0.95
N LYS A 111 -32.69 -3.88 0.11
CA LYS A 111 -32.96 -4.24 -1.30
C LYS A 111 -34.24 -5.08 -1.51
N LYS A 112 -34.80 -5.71 -0.47
CA LYS A 112 -36.04 -6.51 -0.52
C LYS A 112 -37.34 -5.71 -0.31
N THR A 113 -37.29 -4.51 0.30
CA THR A 113 -38.50 -3.74 0.65
C THR A 113 -38.47 -2.36 0.02
N SER A 114 -39.11 -2.15 -1.13
CA SER A 114 -39.14 -0.82 -1.77
C SER A 114 -39.89 0.21 -0.91
N ALA A 115 -39.46 1.48 -0.93
CA ALA A 115 -40.13 2.62 -0.26
C ALA A 115 -41.64 2.68 -0.53
N ARG A 116 -42.07 2.41 -1.77
CA ARG A 116 -43.51 2.35 -2.12
C ARG A 116 -44.26 1.23 -1.41
N LYS A 117 -43.63 0.06 -1.22
CA LYS A 117 -44.25 -1.08 -0.52
C LYS A 117 -44.41 -0.78 0.97
N TRP A 118 -43.41 -0.12 1.57
CA TRP A 118 -43.49 0.35 2.94
C TRP A 118 -44.55 1.43 3.13
N LEU A 119 -44.56 2.47 2.29
CA LEU A 119 -45.57 3.54 2.32
C LEU A 119 -46.99 2.95 2.25
N LYS A 120 -47.23 2.02 1.32
CA LYS A 120 -48.53 1.33 1.20
C LYS A 120 -48.90 0.54 2.46
N ALA A 121 -47.97 -0.26 2.99
CA ALA A 121 -48.22 -1.08 4.18
C ALA A 121 -48.47 -0.20 5.42
N LYS A 122 -47.66 0.85 5.62
CA LYS A 122 -47.76 1.74 6.76
C LYS A 122 -49.00 2.63 6.70
N THR A 123 -49.36 3.11 5.50
CA THR A 123 -50.62 3.83 5.26
C THR A 123 -51.81 2.96 5.64
N ALA A 124 -51.85 1.69 5.21
CA ALA A 124 -52.93 0.77 5.56
C ALA A 124 -53.04 0.55 7.08
N GLU A 125 -51.91 0.30 7.75
CA GLU A 125 -51.87 0.12 9.21
C GLU A 125 -52.38 1.35 9.96
N LEU A 126 -51.95 2.54 9.57
CA LEU A 126 -52.33 3.79 10.24
C LEU A 126 -53.78 4.18 9.94
N CYS A 127 -54.26 3.95 8.70
CA CYS A 127 -55.67 4.11 8.34
C CYS A 127 -56.58 3.17 9.13
N GLU A 128 -56.16 1.94 9.42
CA GLU A 128 -56.90 1.01 10.27
C GLU A 128 -56.90 1.45 11.73
N TRP A 129 -55.73 1.87 12.24
CA TRP A 129 -55.57 2.23 13.64
C TRP A 129 -56.31 3.52 14.01
N ALA A 130 -56.19 4.60 13.22
CA ALA A 130 -56.67 5.93 13.59
C ALA A 130 -58.19 6.08 13.38
N ASP A 131 -58.87 6.74 14.32
CA ASP A 131 -60.28 7.14 14.19
C ASP A 131 -60.43 8.47 13.43
N MET A 132 -59.38 9.30 13.44
CA MET A 132 -59.36 10.65 12.88
C MET A 132 -57.93 11.08 12.48
N LEU A 133 -57.81 11.88 11.42
CA LEU A 133 -56.55 12.50 10.97
C LEU A 133 -56.61 14.02 11.16
N LEU A 134 -55.55 14.59 11.72
CA LEU A 134 -55.32 16.03 11.82
C LEU A 134 -54.05 16.37 11.05
N VAL A 135 -54.14 17.24 10.04
CA VAL A 135 -52.98 17.73 9.27
C VAL A 135 -52.84 19.23 9.52
N ALA A 136 -51.73 19.63 10.15
CA ALA A 136 -51.54 21.00 10.58
C ALA A 136 -50.07 21.38 10.81
N PRO A 137 -49.54 22.44 10.20
CA PRO A 137 -50.11 23.19 9.09
C PRO A 137 -49.99 22.39 7.77
N ILE A 138 -50.95 22.56 6.86
CA ILE A 138 -50.81 22.13 5.45
C ILE A 138 -50.46 23.34 4.57
N ASP A 139 -49.31 23.28 3.90
CA ASP A 139 -48.86 24.35 3.00
C ASP A 139 -49.58 24.31 1.64
N ALA A 140 -49.45 25.40 0.88
CA ALA A 140 -50.10 25.54 -0.42
C ALA A 140 -49.65 24.44 -1.41
N GLY A 141 -48.37 24.03 -1.33
CA GLY A 141 -47.81 22.96 -2.16
C GLY A 141 -48.42 21.59 -1.86
N THR A 142 -48.52 21.20 -0.59
CA THR A 142 -49.10 19.93 -0.14
C THR A 142 -50.60 19.90 -0.37
N LEU A 143 -51.29 21.04 -0.20
CA LEU A 143 -52.71 21.18 -0.54
C LEU A 143 -52.95 20.93 -2.03
N GLY A 144 -52.12 21.50 -2.90
CA GLY A 144 -52.16 21.25 -4.35
C GLY A 144 -51.84 19.80 -4.71
N ALA A 145 -50.80 19.22 -4.08
CA ALA A 145 -50.40 17.83 -4.30
C ALA A 145 -51.50 16.83 -3.88
N MET A 146 -52.21 17.13 -2.79
CA MET A 146 -53.34 16.35 -2.30
C MET A 146 -54.47 16.32 -3.33
N LEU A 147 -54.87 17.49 -3.86
CA LEU A 147 -55.94 17.59 -4.87
C LEU A 147 -55.53 16.99 -6.21
N ALA A 148 -54.26 17.06 -6.57
CA ALA A 148 -53.71 16.39 -7.75
C ALA A 148 -53.58 14.85 -7.57
N GLY A 149 -53.79 14.33 -6.36
CA GLY A 149 -53.76 12.90 -6.06
C GLY A 149 -52.35 12.30 -5.97
N LEU A 150 -51.33 13.11 -5.68
CA LEU A 150 -49.96 12.65 -5.47
C LEU A 150 -49.85 11.90 -4.13
N THR A 151 -48.95 10.90 -4.04
CA THR A 151 -48.73 10.06 -2.84
C THR A 151 -47.24 9.83 -2.57
N ASN A 152 -46.44 10.88 -2.66
CA ASN A 152 -44.98 10.84 -2.46
C ASN A 152 -44.56 10.93 -0.99
N THR A 153 -45.41 11.45 -0.10
CA THR A 153 -45.22 11.44 1.37
C THR A 153 -46.22 10.52 2.06
N LEU A 154 -45.95 10.15 3.31
CA LEU A 154 -46.87 9.35 4.13
C LEU A 154 -48.21 10.07 4.35
N THR A 155 -48.18 11.38 4.59
CA THR A 155 -49.37 12.23 4.78
C THR A 155 -50.22 12.27 3.51
N LEU A 156 -49.60 12.44 2.34
CA LEU A 156 -50.31 12.42 1.06
C LEU A 156 -50.86 11.02 0.73
N ALA A 157 -50.11 9.95 1.04
CA ALA A 157 -50.59 8.58 0.91
C ALA A 157 -51.78 8.29 1.87
N LEU A 158 -51.74 8.81 3.10
CA LEU A 158 -52.83 8.73 4.07
C LEU A 158 -54.07 9.47 3.59
N LEU A 159 -53.94 10.72 3.15
CA LEU A 159 -55.06 11.50 2.62
C LEU A 159 -55.72 10.80 1.42
N ARG A 160 -54.93 10.16 0.56
CA ARG A 160 -55.43 9.40 -0.60
C ARG A 160 -56.07 8.07 -0.23
N GLY A 161 -55.54 7.38 0.78
CA GLY A 161 -55.99 6.07 1.28
C GLY A 161 -56.99 6.16 2.43
N TRP A 162 -57.41 7.36 2.83
CA TRP A 162 -58.26 7.58 3.98
C TRP A 162 -59.69 7.08 3.75
N VAL A 163 -60.30 6.55 4.79
CA VAL A 163 -61.69 6.08 4.73
C VAL A 163 -62.61 7.29 4.87
N SER A 164 -63.44 7.58 3.85
CA SER A 164 -64.37 8.72 3.83
C SER A 164 -65.41 8.76 4.96
N LYS A 165 -65.53 7.68 5.75
CA LYS A 165 -66.35 7.61 6.96
C LYS A 165 -65.66 8.20 8.21
N LYS A 166 -64.34 8.37 8.18
CA LYS A 166 -63.52 8.89 9.29
C LYS A 166 -63.22 10.38 9.06
N PRO A 167 -63.44 11.27 10.05
CA PRO A 167 -63.23 12.70 9.85
C PRO A 167 -61.75 13.05 9.67
N VAL A 168 -61.49 14.12 8.92
CA VAL A 168 -60.16 14.74 8.76
C VAL A 168 -60.29 16.22 9.12
N ILE A 169 -59.34 16.77 9.89
CA ILE A 169 -59.21 18.22 10.08
C ILE A 169 -57.96 18.70 9.35
N LEU A 170 -58.12 19.77 8.57
CA LEU A 170 -57.02 20.49 7.94
C LEU A 170 -56.90 21.88 8.57
N ILE A 171 -55.68 22.23 8.98
CA ILE A 171 -55.32 23.60 9.32
C ILE A 171 -54.37 24.09 8.22
N PRO A 172 -54.82 24.94 7.29
CA PRO A 172 -53.93 25.51 6.28
C PRO A 172 -52.87 26.37 6.98
N GLY A 173 -51.62 26.28 6.55
CA GLY A 173 -50.60 27.22 6.95
C GLY A 173 -49.81 27.66 5.75
N MET A 174 -49.83 28.95 5.43
CA MET A 174 -49.12 29.50 4.26
C MET A 174 -48.82 30.99 4.46
N THR A 175 -48.02 31.57 3.58
CA THR A 175 -47.78 33.02 3.61
C THR A 175 -49.07 33.78 3.29
N VAL A 176 -49.19 35.03 3.75
CA VAL A 176 -50.35 35.88 3.45
C VAL A 176 -50.60 35.96 1.93
N SER A 177 -49.53 36.09 1.14
CA SER A 177 -49.62 36.13 -0.33
C SER A 177 -50.17 34.86 -0.95
N GLU A 178 -49.82 33.69 -0.41
CA GLU A 178 -50.34 32.40 -0.88
C GLU A 178 -51.80 32.20 -0.45
N TRP A 179 -52.17 32.67 0.73
CA TRP A 179 -53.55 32.59 1.23
C TRP A 179 -54.51 33.43 0.39
N ASP A 180 -54.11 34.66 0.05
CA ASP A 180 -54.90 35.57 -0.78
C ASP A 180 -54.90 35.18 -2.27
N HIS A 181 -54.12 34.17 -2.65
CA HIS A 181 -54.03 33.73 -4.04
C HIS A 181 -55.31 33.02 -4.50
N PRO A 182 -55.88 33.34 -5.69
CA PRO A 182 -57.13 32.73 -6.18
C PRO A 182 -57.13 31.20 -6.26
N LEU A 183 -55.95 30.60 -6.43
CA LEU A 183 -55.82 29.13 -6.43
C LEU A 183 -56.14 28.53 -5.05
N SER A 184 -55.73 29.17 -3.96
CA SER A 184 -55.98 28.68 -2.60
C SER A 184 -57.48 28.71 -2.29
N THR A 185 -58.17 29.79 -2.69
CA THR A 185 -59.65 29.86 -2.60
C THR A 185 -60.31 28.74 -3.39
N ARG A 186 -59.91 28.55 -4.66
CA ARG A 186 -60.46 27.48 -5.51
C ARG A 186 -60.23 26.08 -4.92
N GLN A 187 -59.04 25.81 -4.39
CA GLN A 187 -58.69 24.53 -3.79
C GLN A 187 -59.51 24.24 -2.53
N LEU A 188 -59.71 25.25 -1.67
CA LEU A 188 -60.54 25.12 -0.47
C LEU A 188 -62.03 24.93 -0.82
N ASP A 189 -62.53 25.64 -1.83
CA ASP A 189 -63.89 25.45 -2.34
C ASP A 189 -64.10 24.04 -2.88
N GLU A 190 -63.11 23.50 -3.60
CA GLU A 190 -63.13 22.12 -4.12
C GLU A 190 -63.20 21.09 -2.99
N ILE A 191 -62.38 21.27 -1.93
CA ILE A 191 -62.42 20.41 -0.75
C ILE A 191 -63.80 20.48 -0.07
N SER A 192 -64.33 21.69 0.12
CA SER A 192 -65.63 21.88 0.77
C SER A 192 -66.79 21.24 0.00
N ARG A 193 -66.70 21.26 -1.34
CA ARG A 193 -67.75 20.76 -2.24
C ARG A 193 -67.71 19.25 -2.42
N PHE A 194 -66.51 18.68 -2.57
CA PHE A 194 -66.36 17.27 -2.96
C PHE A 194 -65.99 16.36 -1.78
N TRP A 195 -65.33 16.87 -0.73
CA TRP A 195 -64.75 16.05 0.34
C TRP A 195 -65.34 16.42 1.72
N PRO A 196 -66.65 16.15 1.95
CA PRO A 196 -67.38 16.62 3.13
C PRO A 196 -66.91 16.01 4.47
N TRP A 197 -66.07 14.97 4.45
CA TRP A 197 -65.44 14.40 5.64
C TRP A 197 -64.22 15.21 6.11
N ILE A 198 -63.76 16.17 5.31
CA ILE A 198 -62.68 17.09 5.66
C ILE A 198 -63.27 18.41 6.19
N ARG A 199 -62.80 18.84 7.36
CA ARG A 199 -63.14 20.13 7.96
C ARG A 199 -61.91 21.02 8.01
N THR A 200 -62.02 22.20 7.41
CA THR A 200 -60.96 23.20 7.45
C THR A 200 -61.16 24.12 8.66
N VAL A 201 -60.11 24.30 9.46
CA VAL A 201 -60.06 25.25 10.58
C VAL A 201 -59.24 26.47 10.16
N LYS A 202 -59.43 27.62 10.84
CA LYS A 202 -58.70 28.87 10.57
C LYS A 202 -57.20 28.68 10.30
N PRO A 203 -56.65 29.36 9.28
CA PRO A 203 -55.29 29.16 8.84
C PRO A 203 -54.26 29.78 9.79
N VAL A 204 -53.04 29.26 9.74
CA VAL A 204 -51.85 29.87 10.34
C VAL A 204 -51.14 30.68 9.26
N LEU A 205 -50.97 31.98 9.44
CA LEU A 205 -50.46 32.86 8.41
C LEU A 205 -49.07 33.42 8.74
N TRP A 206 -48.19 33.46 7.74
CA TRP A 206 -46.86 34.05 7.87
C TRP A 206 -46.72 35.33 7.06
N LYS A 207 -46.06 36.33 7.66
CA LYS A 207 -45.72 37.59 7.00
C LYS A 207 -44.21 37.73 6.84
N SER A 208 -43.77 38.05 5.62
CA SER A 208 -42.37 38.36 5.32
C SER A 208 -42.00 39.75 5.88
N ASN A 209 -40.94 39.79 6.68
CA ASN A 209 -40.35 41.03 7.19
C ASN A 209 -38.96 41.32 6.58
N GLY A 210 -38.52 40.52 5.61
CA GLY A 210 -37.22 40.60 4.95
C GLY A 210 -36.97 39.40 4.02
N PRO A 211 -35.81 39.32 3.37
CA PRO A 211 -35.49 38.27 2.39
C PRO A 211 -35.39 36.86 2.99
N GLU A 212 -35.15 36.71 4.30
CA GLU A 212 -35.01 35.40 4.96
C GLU A 212 -35.88 35.22 6.24
N ASP A 213 -36.64 36.25 6.65
CA ASP A 213 -37.42 36.22 7.91
C ASP A 213 -38.94 36.17 7.65
N LEU A 214 -39.55 35.06 8.04
CA LEU A 214 -41.00 34.87 8.12
C LEU A 214 -41.46 34.93 9.59
N THR A 215 -42.35 35.87 9.90
CA THR A 215 -42.96 35.96 11.23
C THR A 215 -44.35 35.33 11.23
N ILE A 216 -44.62 34.45 12.21
CA ILE A 216 -45.94 33.84 12.40
C ILE A 216 -46.89 34.90 12.98
N LEU A 217 -48.05 35.10 12.35
CA LEU A 217 -49.10 35.94 12.89
C LEU A 217 -49.81 35.23 14.06
N PRO A 218 -50.34 35.97 15.06
CA PRO A 218 -51.08 35.36 16.16
C PRO A 218 -52.24 34.49 15.65
N TRP A 219 -52.28 33.22 16.11
CA TRP A 219 -53.30 32.26 15.68
C TRP A 219 -54.31 31.99 16.80
N ASP A 220 -55.53 32.49 16.62
CA ASP A 220 -56.64 32.32 17.58
C ASP A 220 -57.52 31.08 17.27
N GLY A 221 -57.06 30.18 16.40
CA GLY A 221 -57.80 29.00 15.95
C GLY A 221 -57.84 27.84 16.94
N LEU A 222 -57.13 27.91 18.07
CA LEU A 222 -57.03 26.80 19.02
C LEU A 222 -58.38 26.43 19.68
N LYS A 223 -59.21 27.41 20.01
CA LYS A 223 -60.56 27.17 20.57
C LYS A 223 -61.48 26.49 19.56
N GLU A 224 -61.41 26.93 18.31
CA GLU A 224 -62.16 26.38 17.18
C GLU A 224 -61.72 24.93 16.88
N LEU A 225 -60.41 24.66 16.94
CA LEU A 225 -59.87 23.31 16.83
C LEU A 225 -60.40 22.39 17.94
N HIS A 226 -60.37 22.81 19.21
CA HIS A 226 -60.89 22.03 20.33
C HIS A 226 -62.39 21.73 20.21
N GLN A 227 -63.19 22.71 19.81
CA GLN A 227 -64.63 22.52 19.55
C GLN A 227 -64.87 21.54 18.39
N THR A 228 -64.08 21.66 17.32
CA THR A 228 -64.18 20.77 16.14
C THR A 228 -63.76 19.34 16.47
N LEU A 229 -62.71 19.16 17.27
CA LEU A 229 -62.26 17.85 17.77
C LEU A 229 -63.31 17.22 18.68
N ALA A 230 -63.85 17.98 19.65
CA ALA A 230 -64.87 17.46 20.57
C ALA A 230 -66.14 17.02 19.83
N THR A 231 -66.58 17.81 18.85
CA THR A 231 -67.76 17.50 18.02
C THR A 231 -67.50 16.28 17.11
N SER A 232 -66.32 16.20 16.48
CA SER A 232 -66.00 15.15 15.51
C SER A 232 -65.74 13.79 16.16
N LEU A 233 -65.12 13.77 17.35
CA LEU A 233 -64.83 12.54 18.12
C LEU A 233 -65.91 12.17 19.13
N LYS A 234 -66.97 12.99 19.25
CA LYS A 234 -68.06 12.86 20.24
C LYS A 234 -67.52 12.82 21.68
N LEU A 235 -66.62 13.73 22.00
CA LEU A 235 -66.02 13.86 23.33
C LEU A 235 -66.85 14.82 24.20
N PRO A 236 -66.78 14.71 25.55
CA PRO A 236 -67.33 15.73 26.45
C PRO A 236 -66.69 17.11 26.19
N PRO A 237 -67.34 18.21 26.60
CA PRO A 237 -66.82 19.56 26.41
C PRO A 237 -65.36 19.69 26.89
N TRP A 238 -64.49 20.24 26.03
CA TRP A 238 -63.04 20.27 26.23
C TRP A 238 -62.61 20.93 27.56
N GLU A 239 -63.37 21.93 28.03
CA GLU A 239 -63.16 22.63 29.30
C GLU A 239 -63.41 21.73 30.52
N ALA A 240 -64.33 20.76 30.43
CA ALA A 240 -64.62 19.81 31.51
C ALA A 240 -63.55 18.70 31.62
N THR A 241 -62.80 18.42 30.55
CA THR A 241 -61.78 17.35 30.53
C THR A 241 -60.45 17.72 31.19
N LEU A 242 -60.17 19.01 31.37
CA LEU A 242 -58.93 19.50 32.00
C LEU A 242 -59.07 19.75 33.52
N SER A 243 -60.31 19.78 34.06
CA SER A 243 -60.58 20.15 35.47
C SER A 243 -60.56 19.00 36.49
N THR A 244 -60.34 17.74 36.09
CA THR A 244 -60.30 16.61 37.04
C THR A 244 -58.88 16.22 37.43
N ARG A 245 -58.24 17.02 38.29
CA ARG A 245 -57.22 16.55 39.26
C ARG A 245 -57.00 17.61 40.35
N PRO A 246 -57.09 17.27 41.65
CA PRO A 246 -56.80 18.20 42.74
C PRO A 246 -55.29 18.45 42.86
N ILE A 247 -54.93 19.71 43.11
CA ILE A 247 -53.57 20.14 43.47
C ILE A 247 -53.43 20.07 45.00
N PRO A 248 -52.42 19.39 45.57
CA PRO A 248 -51.97 19.68 46.93
C PRO A 248 -50.91 20.80 46.91
N HIS A 249 -51.16 21.81 47.76
CA HIS A 249 -50.30 22.90 48.21
C HIS A 249 -48.82 22.50 48.39
N GLY A 250 -47.79 23.34 48.25
CA GLY A 250 -47.68 24.79 48.20
C GLY A 250 -46.35 25.18 48.87
N ALA A 251 -45.55 26.04 48.24
CA ALA A 251 -44.56 26.87 48.92
C ALA A 251 -44.36 28.14 48.08
N ALA A 252 -44.82 29.25 48.63
CA ALA A 252 -44.85 30.58 48.04
C ALA A 252 -43.48 31.28 48.15
N VAL A 253 -43.14 32.12 47.16
CA VAL A 253 -42.30 33.33 47.30
C VAL A 253 -42.84 34.40 46.31
N PRO A 254 -42.92 35.71 46.69
CA PRO A 254 -43.87 36.69 46.14
C PRO A 254 -43.28 37.55 44.98
N PRO A 255 -44.06 38.48 44.38
CA PRO A 255 -43.87 38.97 43.01
C PRO A 255 -42.96 40.20 42.91
N LYS A 256 -42.32 40.41 41.75
CA LYS A 256 -41.75 41.70 41.37
C LYS A 256 -42.41 42.24 40.12
N THR A 257 -42.90 43.45 40.29
CA THR A 257 -43.68 44.32 39.44
C THR A 257 -42.94 44.81 38.20
N ALA A 258 -43.71 45.04 37.14
CA ALA A 258 -43.31 45.83 35.99
C ALA A 258 -43.04 47.30 36.38
N SER A 259 -42.07 47.93 35.73
CA SER A 259 -42.08 49.39 35.53
C SER A 259 -41.48 49.76 34.18
N LYS A 260 -42.19 50.66 33.49
CA LYS A 260 -41.84 51.33 32.23
C LYS A 260 -40.79 52.43 32.45
N SER A 261 -39.97 52.72 31.45
CA SER A 261 -39.51 54.07 31.04
C SER A 261 -38.53 53.92 29.86
N THR A 262 -38.86 54.35 28.63
CA THR A 262 -38.71 55.67 27.98
C THR A 262 -37.28 56.13 27.68
N SER A 263 -37.15 56.74 26.48
CA SER A 263 -36.07 57.60 25.94
C SER A 263 -34.87 56.86 25.34
N ALA A 264 -34.22 57.30 24.26
CA ALA A 264 -34.45 58.35 23.29
C ALA A 264 -33.46 58.12 22.13
N SER A 265 -33.79 58.73 20.98
CA SER A 265 -32.99 58.91 19.78
C SER A 265 -31.51 59.30 20.00
N ALA A 266 -30.62 58.71 19.21
CA ALA A 266 -29.39 59.37 18.77
C ALA A 266 -29.09 58.99 17.31
N SER A 267 -29.19 59.99 16.45
CA SER A 267 -28.84 60.00 15.03
C SER A 267 -27.33 60.01 14.81
N GLY A 268 -26.86 59.25 13.82
CA GLY A 268 -25.50 59.35 13.27
C GLY A 268 -25.41 58.65 11.90
N SER A 269 -25.48 59.46 10.83
CA SER A 269 -25.00 59.25 9.45
C SER A 269 -23.92 58.16 9.29
N THR A 270 -23.91 57.21 8.34
CA THR A 270 -23.97 57.25 6.85
C THR A 270 -23.50 55.85 6.36
N PRO A 271 -23.58 55.43 5.07
CA PRO A 271 -24.49 55.80 3.99
C PRO A 271 -25.28 54.58 3.46
N GLU A 272 -26.38 54.86 2.77
CA GLU A 272 -27.08 53.92 1.91
C GLU A 272 -26.18 53.42 0.78
N THR A 273 -26.07 52.10 0.61
CA THR A 273 -25.93 51.50 -0.72
C THR A 273 -27.10 50.57 -0.94
N LYS A 274 -28.07 51.08 -1.71
CA LYS A 274 -29.14 50.30 -2.33
C LYS A 274 -28.52 49.22 -3.21
N HIS A 275 -28.67 47.96 -2.82
CA HIS A 275 -28.70 46.86 -3.77
C HIS A 275 -30.10 46.26 -3.76
N THR A 276 -30.95 46.83 -4.61
CA THR A 276 -32.06 46.10 -5.21
C THR A 276 -31.47 45.02 -6.11
N GLY A 277 -31.58 43.77 -5.71
CA GLY A 277 -31.29 42.62 -6.56
C GLY A 277 -32.15 41.46 -6.09
N ASN A 278 -33.18 41.13 -6.86
CA ASN A 278 -33.86 39.84 -6.75
C ASN A 278 -32.77 38.76 -6.74
N ALA A 279 -32.73 37.93 -5.69
CA ALA A 279 -31.93 36.72 -5.72
C ALA A 279 -32.61 35.75 -6.70
N ASP A 280 -32.15 35.79 -7.95
CA ASP A 280 -32.47 34.81 -8.97
C ASP A 280 -31.95 33.44 -8.48
N PHE A 281 -32.81 32.66 -7.83
CA PHE A 281 -32.52 31.26 -7.56
C PHE A 281 -32.37 30.55 -8.90
N LEU A 282 -31.18 30.01 -9.15
CA LEU A 282 -30.94 29.15 -10.31
C LEU A 282 -31.93 27.98 -10.27
N PRO A 283 -32.60 27.64 -11.39
CA PRO A 283 -33.47 26.48 -11.48
C PRO A 283 -32.79 25.21 -10.97
N LEU A 284 -33.56 24.31 -10.35
CA LEU A 284 -33.06 23.08 -9.74
C LEU A 284 -32.31 22.20 -10.77
N GLU A 285 -32.69 22.26 -12.03
CA GLU A 285 -32.05 21.56 -13.15
C GLU A 285 -30.60 22.02 -13.36
N ILE A 286 -30.31 23.31 -13.15
CA ILE A 286 -28.95 23.84 -13.23
C ILE A 286 -28.14 23.36 -12.03
N TRP A 287 -28.74 23.35 -10.83
CA TRP A 287 -28.10 22.80 -9.64
C TRP A 287 -27.78 21.31 -9.76
N LEU A 288 -28.70 20.52 -10.32
CA LEU A 288 -28.49 19.11 -10.59
C LEU A 288 -27.37 18.91 -11.61
N ASN A 289 -27.33 19.67 -12.71
CA ASN A 289 -26.23 19.62 -13.68
C ASN A 289 -24.87 19.98 -13.01
N VAL A 290 -24.81 21.06 -12.24
CA VAL A 290 -23.59 21.49 -11.56
C VAL A 290 -23.10 20.42 -10.58
N PHE A 291 -23.97 19.86 -9.74
CA PHE A 291 -23.55 18.88 -8.73
C PHE A 291 -23.34 17.47 -9.30
N GLU A 292 -24.14 17.01 -10.26
CA GLU A 292 -24.05 15.66 -10.81
C GLU A 292 -23.03 15.55 -11.95
N ASP A 293 -23.01 16.50 -12.89
CA ASP A 293 -22.16 16.40 -14.08
C ASP A 293 -20.78 17.04 -13.87
N GLN A 294 -20.72 18.20 -13.20
CA GLN A 294 -19.48 18.98 -13.10
C GLN A 294 -18.68 18.71 -11.82
N LEU A 295 -19.31 18.78 -10.64
CA LEU A 295 -18.61 18.68 -9.35
C LEU A 295 -18.48 17.24 -8.85
N ARG A 296 -19.51 16.40 -9.06
CA ARG A 296 -19.61 15.02 -8.55
C ARG A 296 -19.35 14.90 -7.03
N ASP A 297 -19.64 15.95 -6.28
CA ASP A 297 -19.40 16.03 -4.83
C ASP A 297 -20.69 15.82 -4.05
N TRP A 298 -20.90 14.58 -3.59
CA TRP A 298 -22.08 14.18 -2.83
C TRP A 298 -22.22 14.94 -1.51
N GLU A 299 -21.11 15.21 -0.80
CA GLU A 299 -21.15 15.85 0.52
C GLU A 299 -21.66 17.29 0.40
N THR A 300 -21.14 18.05 -0.58
CA THR A 300 -21.55 19.44 -0.80
C THR A 300 -23.00 19.51 -1.29
N ALA A 301 -23.40 18.61 -2.21
CA ALA A 301 -24.79 18.52 -2.67
C ALA A 301 -25.76 18.22 -1.51
N LYS A 302 -25.39 17.29 -0.62
CA LYS A 302 -26.21 16.95 0.55
C LYS A 302 -26.24 18.07 1.58
N ALA A 303 -25.12 18.74 1.86
CA ALA A 303 -25.06 19.88 2.77
C ALA A 303 -26.00 21.01 2.36
N VAL A 304 -26.06 21.31 1.06
CA VAL A 304 -26.95 22.33 0.47
C VAL A 304 -28.41 21.85 0.35
N GLY A 305 -28.67 20.55 0.53
CA GLY A 305 -30.03 20.00 0.52
C GLY A 305 -30.58 19.66 -0.87
N ILE A 306 -29.72 19.57 -1.89
CA ILE A 306 -30.14 19.29 -3.27
C ILE A 306 -30.31 17.77 -3.45
N PRO A 307 -31.46 17.29 -3.98
CA PRO A 307 -31.74 15.88 -4.17
C PRO A 307 -30.99 15.32 -5.40
N THR A 308 -29.76 14.85 -5.20
CA THR A 308 -28.93 14.26 -6.27
C THR A 308 -29.03 12.73 -6.34
N HIS A 309 -28.79 12.18 -7.53
CA HIS A 309 -28.64 10.75 -7.84
C HIS A 309 -27.23 10.20 -7.61
N LEU A 310 -26.32 11.02 -7.07
CA LEU A 310 -24.94 10.61 -6.80
C LEU A 310 -24.89 9.44 -5.78
N PRO A 311 -24.01 8.43 -6.00
CA PRO A 311 -23.85 7.33 -5.06
C PRO A 311 -23.24 7.83 -3.74
N VAL A 312 -23.74 7.31 -2.62
CA VAL A 312 -23.20 7.64 -1.30
C VAL A 312 -21.76 7.09 -1.20
N PRO A 313 -20.77 7.93 -0.81
CA PRO A 313 -19.40 7.46 -0.61
C PRO A 313 -19.32 6.33 0.42
N GLN A 314 -18.39 5.38 0.25
CA GLN A 314 -18.28 4.20 1.13
C GLN A 314 -18.10 4.58 2.61
N GLU A 315 -17.35 5.65 2.88
CA GLU A 315 -17.08 6.17 4.22
C GLU A 315 -18.36 6.65 4.95
N TRP A 316 -19.42 6.99 4.21
CA TRP A 316 -20.68 7.49 4.76
C TRP A 316 -21.69 6.39 5.10
N GLN A 317 -21.52 5.17 4.58
CA GLN A 317 -22.51 4.09 4.71
C GLN A 317 -22.82 3.72 6.17
N SER A 318 -21.85 3.85 7.07
CA SER A 318 -22.01 3.61 8.53
C SER A 318 -22.53 4.83 9.30
N HIS A 319 -22.38 6.04 8.76
CA HIS A 319 -22.72 7.30 9.44
C HIS A 319 -24.10 7.83 9.07
N LEU A 320 -24.73 7.26 8.03
CA LEU A 320 -26.12 7.56 7.69
C LEU A 320 -27.07 7.15 8.81
N PRO A 321 -28.05 8.00 9.18
CA PRO A 321 -29.02 7.68 10.21
C PRO A 321 -29.87 6.48 9.78
N LYS A 322 -29.86 5.40 10.58
CA LYS A 322 -30.74 4.23 10.41
C LYS A 322 -31.97 4.40 11.29
N MET A 323 -33.12 3.87 10.87
CA MET A 323 -34.38 3.95 11.64
C MET A 323 -34.13 3.57 13.11
N SER A 324 -34.51 4.46 14.04
CA SER A 324 -34.34 4.40 15.50
C SER A 324 -32.99 4.79 16.12
N THR A 325 -31.97 5.09 15.32
CA THR A 325 -30.66 5.55 15.85
C THR A 325 -30.53 7.07 15.78
N THR A 326 -29.93 7.67 16.82
CA THR A 326 -29.64 9.10 16.80
C THR A 326 -28.64 9.44 15.70
N ALA A 327 -28.84 10.58 15.02
CA ALA A 327 -27.92 11.03 13.97
C ALA A 327 -26.48 11.11 14.52
N THR A 328 -25.54 10.59 13.74
CA THR A 328 -24.12 10.63 14.06
C THR A 328 -23.62 12.08 14.10
N LEU A 329 -22.50 12.34 14.80
CA LEU A 329 -21.93 13.68 14.85
C LEU A 329 -21.56 14.17 13.44
N GLU A 330 -21.02 13.28 12.61
CA GLU A 330 -20.60 13.58 11.24
C GLU A 330 -21.79 14.03 10.36
N TYR A 331 -22.90 13.30 10.45
CA TYR A 331 -24.13 13.68 9.74
C TYR A 331 -24.73 14.98 10.30
N THR A 332 -24.62 15.20 11.61
CA THR A 332 -25.06 16.44 12.25
C THR A 332 -24.18 17.63 11.83
N ILE A 333 -22.88 17.46 11.61
CA ILE A 333 -22.01 18.51 11.07
C ILE A 333 -22.40 18.83 9.61
N LEU A 334 -22.80 17.82 8.83
CA LEU A 334 -23.19 17.97 7.43
C LEU A 334 -24.53 18.69 7.24
N ARG A 335 -25.54 18.41 8.08
CA ARG A 335 -26.94 18.86 7.89
C ARG A 335 -27.55 19.60 9.06
N GLY A 336 -26.99 19.46 10.25
CA GLY A 336 -27.56 19.99 11.49
C GLY A 336 -27.29 21.47 11.69
N SER A 337 -28.14 22.11 12.48
CA SER A 337 -27.91 23.48 12.96
C SER A 337 -26.71 23.53 13.90
N PHE A 338 -26.10 24.70 14.04
CA PHE A 338 -24.96 24.88 14.96
C PHE A 338 -25.31 24.53 16.41
N ALA A 339 -26.55 24.79 16.84
CA ALA A 339 -27.04 24.41 18.17
C ALA A 339 -27.06 22.88 18.38
N ALA A 340 -27.51 22.12 17.36
CA ALA A 340 -27.49 20.67 17.40
C ALA A 340 -26.06 20.11 17.45
N ILE A 341 -25.13 20.75 16.72
CA ILE A 341 -23.70 20.38 16.71
C ILE A 341 -23.08 20.61 18.11
N LYS A 342 -23.33 21.75 18.76
CA LYS A 342 -22.83 22.03 20.12
C LYS A 342 -23.29 20.97 21.12
N ASN A 343 -24.59 20.71 21.17
CA ASN A 343 -25.16 19.72 22.09
C ASN A 343 -24.53 18.32 21.88
N ARG A 344 -24.17 17.96 20.63
CA ARG A 344 -23.50 16.69 20.34
C ARG A 344 -22.04 16.68 20.76
N ILE A 345 -21.32 17.79 20.56
CA ILE A 345 -19.92 17.92 21.00
C ILE A 345 -19.86 17.88 22.54
N ASP A 346 -20.78 18.53 23.24
CA ASP A 346 -20.84 18.53 24.70
C ASP A 346 -21.20 17.16 25.28
N ALA A 347 -21.98 16.37 24.53
CA ALA A 347 -22.32 15.01 24.90
C ALA A 347 -21.17 14.01 24.66
N LEU A 348 -20.06 14.40 24.01
CA LEU A 348 -18.92 13.51 23.79
C LEU A 348 -18.05 13.35 25.06
N PRO A 349 -17.48 12.15 25.28
CA PRO A 349 -16.46 11.98 26.30
C PRO A 349 -15.22 12.84 25.99
N ARG A 350 -14.73 13.60 26.98
CA ARG A 350 -13.58 14.54 26.83
C ARG A 350 -12.28 13.91 26.30
N TRP A 351 -12.12 12.60 26.44
CA TRP A 351 -10.93 11.85 26.01
C TRP A 351 -11.09 11.17 24.65
N LYS A 352 -12.28 11.20 24.04
CA LYS A 352 -12.54 10.57 22.74
C LYS A 352 -12.25 11.58 21.61
N PRO A 353 -11.26 11.33 20.74
CA PRO A 353 -10.95 12.24 19.64
C PRO A 353 -12.12 12.31 18.65
N LEU A 354 -12.21 13.45 17.94
CA LEU A 354 -13.18 13.60 16.85
C LEU A 354 -12.83 12.63 15.72
N SER A 355 -13.85 12.13 15.01
CA SER A 355 -13.63 11.22 13.89
C SER A 355 -12.90 11.92 12.74
N ASP A 356 -12.23 11.11 11.92
CA ASP A 356 -11.52 11.59 10.73
C ASP A 356 -12.46 12.31 9.75
N LEU A 357 -13.70 11.83 9.64
CA LEU A 357 -14.74 12.38 8.79
C LEU A 357 -15.29 13.71 9.35
N ALA A 358 -15.51 13.82 10.66
CA ALA A 358 -15.89 15.08 11.30
C ALA A 358 -14.82 16.17 11.06
N CYS A 359 -13.54 15.83 11.22
CA CYS A 359 -12.43 16.74 10.96
C CYS A 359 -12.36 17.17 9.48
N HIS A 360 -12.63 16.24 8.56
CA HIS A 360 -12.70 16.53 7.12
C HIS A 360 -13.79 17.54 6.80
N LEU A 361 -15.00 17.35 7.34
CA LEU A 361 -16.14 18.23 7.11
C LEU A 361 -15.93 19.63 7.66
N ILE A 362 -15.38 19.74 8.87
CA ILE A 362 -15.12 21.04 9.50
C ILE A 362 -14.20 21.90 8.62
N VAL A 363 -13.12 21.31 8.09
CA VAL A 363 -12.15 22.06 7.27
C VAL A 363 -12.64 22.25 5.83
N LYS A 364 -13.31 21.25 5.23
CA LYS A 364 -13.89 21.33 3.88
C LYS A 364 -14.92 22.45 3.77
N PHE A 365 -15.85 22.53 4.73
CA PHE A 365 -16.93 23.53 4.73
C PHE A 365 -16.57 24.83 5.46
N SER A 366 -15.29 25.06 5.80
CA SER A 366 -14.86 26.28 6.49
C SER A 366 -15.62 26.57 7.78
N ARG A 367 -16.00 25.54 8.56
CA ARG A 367 -16.82 25.71 9.78
C ARG A 367 -16.00 26.27 10.95
N THR A 368 -15.61 27.53 10.81
CA THR A 368 -14.85 28.30 11.82
C THR A 368 -15.64 28.50 13.11
N ASP A 369 -16.97 28.47 13.03
CA ASP A 369 -17.89 28.47 14.17
C ASP A 369 -17.68 27.24 15.08
N ILE A 370 -17.52 26.06 14.49
CA ILE A 370 -17.22 24.82 15.23
C ILE A 370 -15.79 24.89 15.80
N LEU A 371 -14.82 25.39 15.02
CA LEU A 371 -13.44 25.53 15.48
C LEU A 371 -13.33 26.52 16.66
N SER A 372 -13.98 27.68 16.60
CA SER A 372 -14.05 28.64 17.72
C SER A 372 -14.67 27.99 18.96
N TYR A 373 -15.78 27.27 18.78
CA TYR A 373 -16.44 26.58 19.89
C TYR A 373 -15.54 25.55 20.57
N LEU A 374 -14.81 24.76 19.78
CA LEU A 374 -13.83 23.78 20.28
C LEU A 374 -12.68 24.48 21.03
N THR A 375 -12.18 25.62 20.52
CA THR A 375 -11.09 26.34 21.20
C THR A 375 -11.52 27.00 22.50
N GLU A 376 -12.77 27.46 22.61
CA GLU A 376 -13.30 28.14 23.79
C GLU A 376 -13.73 27.18 24.89
N ASN A 377 -14.37 26.06 24.53
CA ASN A 377 -15.05 25.18 25.49
C ASN A 377 -14.42 23.78 25.63
N HIS A 378 -13.69 23.31 24.62
CA HIS A 378 -13.15 21.93 24.59
C HIS A 378 -11.74 21.87 24.00
N LEU A 379 -10.81 22.67 24.52
CA LEU A 379 -9.44 22.75 24.02
C LEU A 379 -8.74 21.37 24.02
N ASP A 380 -9.09 20.50 24.98
CA ASP A 380 -8.58 19.13 25.08
C ASP A 380 -8.93 18.25 23.86
N LEU A 381 -10.12 18.43 23.27
CA LEU A 381 -10.54 17.68 22.07
C LEU A 381 -9.73 18.10 20.84
N LEU A 382 -9.29 19.35 20.77
CA LEU A 382 -8.42 19.86 19.71
C LEU A 382 -7.04 19.20 19.76
N TRP A 383 -6.46 19.05 20.96
CA TRP A 383 -5.13 18.47 21.16
C TRP A 383 -5.09 16.95 21.03
N THR A 384 -6.14 16.26 21.49
CA THR A 384 -6.28 14.80 21.36
C THR A 384 -6.51 14.38 19.91
N THR A 385 -7.12 15.25 19.10
CA THR A 385 -7.39 14.98 17.68
C THR A 385 -6.17 15.36 16.82
N SER A 386 -5.36 14.36 16.47
CA SER A 386 -4.12 14.53 15.68
C SER A 386 -4.30 15.31 14.37
N ARG A 387 -5.46 15.17 13.70
CA ARG A 387 -5.79 15.86 12.45
C ARG A 387 -6.07 17.36 12.63
N LEU A 388 -6.57 17.79 13.80
CA LEU A 388 -6.80 19.19 14.13
C LEU A 388 -5.58 19.87 14.78
N LYS A 389 -4.53 19.10 15.11
CA LYS A 389 -3.26 19.65 15.57
C LYS A 389 -2.49 20.39 14.45
N ASN A 390 -2.66 19.97 13.19
CA ASN A 390 -1.97 20.57 12.04
C ASN A 390 -2.95 21.21 11.03
N ILE A 391 -3.79 22.11 11.55
CA ILE A 391 -4.76 22.89 10.75
C ILE A 391 -4.10 23.62 9.57
N PRO A 392 -2.93 24.29 9.72
CA PRO A 392 -2.29 25.01 8.61
C PRO A 392 -1.98 24.11 7.43
N TYR A 393 -1.45 22.90 7.67
CA TYR A 393 -1.17 21.94 6.60
C TYR A 393 -2.44 21.50 5.87
N ARG A 394 -3.51 21.16 6.59
CA ARG A 394 -4.75 20.67 5.96
C ARG A 394 -5.46 21.73 5.15
N ALA A 395 -5.62 22.91 5.74
CA ALA A 395 -6.23 24.04 5.06
C ALA A 395 -5.43 24.41 3.80
N SER A 396 -4.10 24.29 3.86
CA SER A 396 -3.22 24.65 2.73
C SER A 396 -3.04 23.57 1.68
N ALA A 397 -2.92 22.29 2.05
CA ALA A 397 -2.51 21.22 1.14
C ALA A 397 -3.67 20.35 0.63
N ILE A 398 -4.79 20.30 1.36
CA ILE A 398 -5.90 19.38 1.05
C ILE A 398 -7.10 20.14 0.53
N TYR A 399 -7.52 21.19 1.23
CA TYR A 399 -8.78 21.89 0.94
C TYR A 399 -8.63 23.22 0.20
N GLY A 400 -7.47 23.88 0.30
CA GLY A 400 -7.26 25.17 -0.34
C GLY A 400 -8.07 26.29 0.29
N ASN A 401 -8.18 26.32 1.61
CA ASN A 401 -9.14 27.15 2.33
C ASN A 401 -8.47 28.30 3.12
N PRO A 402 -8.43 29.54 2.59
CA PRO A 402 -7.81 30.68 3.27
C PRO A 402 -8.61 31.17 4.49
N ASN A 403 -9.92 30.88 4.56
CA ASN A 403 -10.77 31.31 5.68
C ASN A 403 -10.39 30.60 6.98
N VAL A 404 -10.12 29.29 6.91
CA VAL A 404 -9.65 28.51 8.07
C VAL A 404 -8.26 28.96 8.52
N LEU A 405 -7.39 29.33 7.57
CA LEU A 405 -6.06 29.88 7.88
C LEU A 405 -6.15 31.27 8.55
N THR A 406 -7.06 32.12 8.08
CA THR A 406 -7.38 33.41 8.69
C THR A 406 -7.86 33.24 10.13
N TRP A 407 -8.83 32.35 10.34
CA TRP A 407 -9.29 31.99 11.68
C TRP A 407 -8.14 31.49 12.56
N TRP A 408 -7.30 30.58 12.07
CA TRP A 408 -6.16 30.05 12.83
C TRP A 408 -5.14 31.14 13.20
N ARG A 409 -4.88 32.09 12.29
CA ARG A 409 -4.00 33.24 12.53
C ARG A 409 -4.59 34.19 13.57
N ASP A 410 -5.91 34.39 13.59
CA ASP A 410 -6.57 35.39 14.42
C ASP A 410 -7.07 34.81 15.76
N ALA A 411 -7.16 33.49 15.89
CA ALA A 411 -7.60 32.81 17.10
C ALA A 411 -6.67 33.12 18.30
N PRO A 412 -7.18 33.73 19.39
CA PRO A 412 -6.37 34.09 20.56
C PRO A 412 -6.11 32.90 21.51
N ALA A 413 -6.97 31.88 21.48
CA ALA A 413 -6.96 30.76 22.42
C ALA A 413 -5.92 29.66 22.10
N LEU A 414 -5.19 29.75 20.98
CA LEU A 414 -4.20 28.74 20.57
C LEU A 414 -2.79 29.08 21.08
N PRO A 415 -2.20 28.27 21.98
CA PRO A 415 -0.81 28.44 22.41
C PRO A 415 0.16 28.02 21.29
N ASN A 416 1.06 28.93 20.91
CA ASN A 416 2.05 28.83 19.84
C ASN A 416 1.51 28.47 18.43
N LYS A 417 1.45 29.48 17.56
CA LYS A 417 1.10 29.37 16.12
C LYS A 417 2.30 28.89 15.29
N GLU A 418 2.88 27.75 15.66
CA GLU A 418 3.97 27.14 14.89
C GLU A 418 3.41 26.34 13.71
N TYR A 419 4.05 26.50 12.55
CA TYR A 419 3.73 25.75 11.33
C TYR A 419 5.00 25.35 10.59
N MET A 420 4.92 24.26 9.85
CA MET A 420 6.03 23.68 9.09
C MET A 420 5.98 24.11 7.62
N ALA A 421 7.09 23.91 6.90
CA ALA A 421 7.18 24.17 5.46
C ALA A 421 6.17 23.35 4.63
N ASP A 422 5.74 22.20 5.15
CA ASP A 422 4.78 21.31 4.50
C ASP A 422 3.46 21.98 4.12
N ALA A 423 3.05 23.07 4.81
CA ALA A 423 1.83 23.79 4.47
C ALA A 423 1.92 24.50 3.12
N MET A 424 3.00 25.26 2.87
CA MET A 424 3.23 25.94 1.59
C MET A 424 3.66 24.96 0.50
N ASP A 425 4.46 23.95 0.85
CA ASP A 425 4.86 22.89 -0.08
C ASP A 425 3.64 22.10 -0.57
N GLY A 426 2.71 21.77 0.35
CA GLY A 426 1.45 21.10 0.04
C GLY A 426 0.49 21.97 -0.78
N ALA A 427 0.36 23.26 -0.47
CA ALA A 427 -0.42 24.19 -1.30
C ALA A 427 0.11 24.27 -2.73
N SER A 428 1.44 24.30 -2.88
CA SER A 428 2.10 24.32 -4.18
C SER A 428 1.85 23.03 -4.98
N ARG A 429 1.87 21.88 -4.31
CA ARG A 429 1.52 20.58 -4.92
C ARG A 429 0.06 20.54 -5.38
N ALA A 430 -0.86 20.97 -4.54
CA ALA A 430 -2.30 20.89 -4.80
C ALA A 430 -2.77 21.88 -5.88
N GLY A 431 -2.06 23.00 -6.06
CA GLY A 431 -2.43 24.03 -7.04
C GLY A 431 -3.15 25.23 -6.43
N PHE A 432 -3.14 25.39 -5.11
CA PHE A 432 -3.94 26.41 -4.42
C PHE A 432 -3.22 27.77 -4.38
N VAL A 433 -3.29 28.50 -5.48
CA VAL A 433 -2.69 29.83 -5.62
C VAL A 433 -3.25 30.82 -4.59
N GLU A 434 -4.56 30.78 -4.33
CA GLU A 434 -5.21 31.65 -3.34
C GLU A 434 -4.65 31.48 -1.92
N VAL A 435 -4.29 30.25 -1.55
CA VAL A 435 -3.67 29.99 -0.25
C VAL A 435 -2.23 30.48 -0.21
N LEU A 436 -1.47 30.31 -1.30
CA LEU A 436 -0.11 30.86 -1.38
C LEU A 436 -0.12 32.38 -1.28
N ASP A 437 -1.08 33.02 -1.93
CA ASP A 437 -1.30 34.46 -1.84
C ASP A 437 -1.68 34.89 -0.42
N TRP A 438 -2.54 34.12 0.25
CA TRP A 438 -2.83 34.33 1.67
C TRP A 438 -1.57 34.23 2.53
N TRP A 439 -0.72 33.21 2.34
CA TRP A 439 0.53 33.07 3.09
C TRP A 439 1.45 34.29 2.90
N LEU A 440 1.58 34.78 1.66
CA LEU A 440 2.37 35.96 1.33
C LEU A 440 1.89 37.22 2.07
N HIS A 441 0.58 37.43 2.15
CA HIS A 441 -0.03 38.61 2.79
C HIS A 441 -0.33 38.43 4.29
N SER A 442 -0.17 37.22 4.84
CA SER A 442 -0.54 36.88 6.22
C SER A 442 0.29 37.60 7.30
N GLY A 443 1.48 38.12 6.93
CA GLY A 443 2.46 38.67 7.87
C GLY A 443 3.25 37.61 8.65
N LEU A 444 3.06 36.32 8.36
CA LEU A 444 3.76 35.21 9.00
C LEU A 444 5.07 34.85 8.27
N PRO A 445 6.07 34.23 8.93
CA PRO A 445 7.34 33.88 8.30
C PRO A 445 7.22 32.78 7.22
N LEU A 446 7.38 33.12 5.95
CA LEU A 446 7.26 32.17 4.83
C LEU A 446 8.23 30.97 4.95
N ARG A 447 7.68 29.79 5.24
CA ARG A 447 8.42 28.52 5.37
C ARG A 447 8.05 27.62 4.19
N TYR A 448 9.03 27.34 3.33
CA TYR A 448 8.89 26.43 2.20
C TYR A 448 10.23 25.77 1.88
N SER A 449 10.19 24.61 1.25
CA SER A 449 11.37 23.84 0.82
C SER A 449 11.46 23.76 -0.71
N GLU A 450 12.47 23.05 -1.23
CA GLU A 450 12.55 22.71 -2.66
C GLU A 450 11.31 21.93 -3.13
N ARG A 451 10.63 21.23 -2.21
CA ARG A 451 9.41 20.45 -2.49
C ARG A 451 8.27 21.31 -3.05
N ALA A 452 8.20 22.59 -2.74
CA ALA A 452 7.16 23.48 -3.28
C ALA A 452 7.19 23.53 -4.81
N LEU A 453 8.34 23.86 -5.38
CA LEU A 453 8.52 23.94 -6.84
C LEU A 453 8.62 22.56 -7.47
N GLU A 454 9.25 21.61 -6.79
CA GLU A 454 9.37 20.22 -7.24
C GLU A 454 8.00 19.56 -7.42
N ALA A 455 7.13 19.65 -6.41
CA ALA A 455 5.81 19.03 -6.44
C ALA A 455 4.85 19.78 -7.39
N ALA A 456 4.91 21.11 -7.44
CA ALA A 456 4.14 21.89 -8.43
C ALA A 456 4.51 21.48 -9.87
N SER A 457 5.80 21.26 -10.13
CA SER A 457 6.30 20.81 -11.42
C SER A 457 5.87 19.38 -11.75
N ALA A 458 5.94 18.47 -10.78
CA ALA A 458 5.53 17.07 -10.91
C ALA A 458 4.02 16.91 -11.17
N GLU A 459 3.18 17.77 -10.58
CA GLU A 459 1.72 17.72 -10.74
C GLU A 459 1.23 18.54 -11.94
N GLY A 460 2.08 19.33 -12.60
CA GLY A 460 1.69 20.12 -13.78
C GLY A 460 1.08 21.49 -13.46
N ARG A 461 1.33 22.05 -12.27
CA ARG A 461 0.68 23.27 -11.75
C ARG A 461 1.36 24.55 -12.26
N VAL A 462 1.22 24.83 -13.56
CA VAL A 462 1.79 26.06 -14.18
C VAL A 462 1.37 27.36 -13.47
N PRO A 463 0.10 27.57 -13.06
CA PRO A 463 -0.29 28.80 -12.35
C PRO A 463 0.45 29.02 -11.03
N VAL A 464 0.81 27.94 -10.33
CA VAL A 464 1.61 28.02 -9.09
C VAL A 464 3.06 28.41 -9.40
N LEU A 465 3.62 27.86 -10.47
CA LEU A 465 4.98 28.20 -10.91
C LEU A 465 5.06 29.67 -11.34
N ASP A 466 4.07 30.16 -12.08
CA ASP A 466 3.92 31.58 -12.42
C ASP A 466 3.82 32.45 -11.16
N TRP A 467 3.01 32.03 -10.17
CA TRP A 467 2.89 32.72 -8.90
C TRP A 467 4.24 32.80 -8.17
N TRP A 468 4.99 31.70 -8.05
CA TRP A 468 6.31 31.71 -7.41
C TRP A 468 7.30 32.63 -8.12
N LYS A 469 7.29 32.64 -9.47
CA LYS A 469 8.12 33.53 -10.27
C LYS A 469 7.76 35.01 -10.04
N ALA A 470 6.47 35.33 -10.06
CA ALA A 470 5.98 36.69 -9.82
C ALA A 470 6.25 37.15 -8.38
N ALA A 471 5.97 36.30 -7.39
CA ALA A 471 6.21 36.58 -5.97
C ALA A 471 7.71 36.81 -5.68
N SER A 472 8.59 36.02 -6.32
CA SER A 472 10.05 36.20 -6.19
C SER A 472 10.53 37.51 -6.83
N ALA A 473 9.98 37.88 -8.00
CA ALA A 473 10.33 39.13 -8.68
C ALA A 473 9.86 40.38 -7.91
N ASN A 474 8.69 40.30 -7.25
CA ASN A 474 8.09 41.40 -6.50
C ASN A 474 8.58 41.47 -5.03
N ALA A 475 9.40 40.52 -4.57
CA ALA A 475 9.87 40.49 -3.19
C ALA A 475 10.82 41.67 -2.88
N PRO A 476 10.64 42.37 -1.74
CA PRO A 476 11.51 43.49 -1.39
C PRO A 476 12.93 43.02 -1.08
N LYS A 477 13.93 43.85 -1.40
CA LYS A 477 15.37 43.51 -1.21
C LYS A 477 15.74 43.18 0.25
N SER A 478 14.95 43.66 1.22
CA SER A 478 15.12 43.37 2.66
C SER A 478 14.69 41.96 3.05
N SER A 479 13.79 41.32 2.29
CA SER A 479 13.31 39.95 2.53
C SER A 479 13.14 39.21 1.20
N PRO A 480 14.25 38.78 0.56
CA PRO A 480 14.18 38.11 -0.73
C PRO A 480 13.47 36.76 -0.60
N LEU A 481 12.69 36.39 -1.63
CA LEU A 481 12.02 35.10 -1.74
C LEU A 481 12.78 34.21 -2.76
N PRO A 482 13.77 33.41 -2.31
CA PRO A 482 14.60 32.62 -3.22
C PRO A 482 13.83 31.47 -3.88
N LEU A 483 13.90 31.37 -5.20
CA LEU A 483 13.37 30.23 -5.95
C LEU A 483 14.21 28.97 -5.69
N LYS A 484 13.67 28.03 -4.91
CA LYS A 484 14.30 26.75 -4.58
C LYS A 484 13.99 25.70 -5.65
N VAL A 485 14.62 25.83 -6.81
CA VAL A 485 14.30 25.05 -8.03
C VAL A 485 14.49 23.53 -7.84
N GLY A 486 15.45 23.08 -7.03
CA GLY A 486 15.65 21.65 -6.74
C GLY A 486 15.74 20.79 -8.01
N LYS A 487 15.08 19.62 -7.99
CA LYS A 487 14.96 18.68 -9.12
C LYS A 487 13.65 18.83 -9.91
N SER A 488 13.07 20.02 -9.92
CA SER A 488 11.74 20.30 -10.48
C SER A 488 11.53 19.77 -11.91
N VAL A 489 12.52 19.97 -12.79
CA VAL A 489 12.45 19.53 -14.19
C VAL A 489 12.50 18.01 -14.32
N LEU A 490 13.28 17.32 -13.47
CA LEU A 490 13.32 15.85 -13.46
C LEU A 490 12.00 15.24 -12.99
N LEU A 491 11.41 15.81 -11.94
CA LEU A 491 10.14 15.30 -11.41
C LEU A 491 8.98 15.59 -12.37
N ALA A 492 9.01 16.72 -13.09
CA ALA A 492 8.08 16.97 -14.20
C ALA A 492 8.22 15.91 -15.31
N ALA A 493 9.45 15.54 -15.67
CA ALA A 493 9.71 14.49 -16.64
C ALA A 493 9.27 13.10 -16.15
N GLN A 494 9.53 12.78 -14.88
CA GLN A 494 9.12 11.53 -14.22
C GLN A 494 7.60 11.35 -14.20
N SER A 495 6.85 12.43 -13.97
CA SER A 495 5.39 12.43 -13.94
C SER A 495 4.74 12.64 -15.32
N GLY A 496 5.51 12.82 -16.38
CA GLY A 496 4.98 12.99 -17.73
C GLY A 496 4.37 14.38 -18.02
N ARG A 497 4.75 15.43 -17.30
CA ARG A 497 4.11 16.76 -17.39
C ARG A 497 4.84 17.71 -18.36
N THR A 498 4.42 17.72 -19.62
CA THR A 498 5.00 18.58 -20.67
C THR A 498 4.76 20.08 -20.44
N ALA A 499 3.62 20.46 -19.87
CA ALA A 499 3.29 21.86 -19.57
C ALA A 499 4.30 22.49 -18.59
N SER A 500 4.68 21.77 -17.53
CA SER A 500 5.73 22.23 -16.59
C SER A 500 7.08 22.38 -17.27
N LEU A 501 7.47 21.42 -18.13
CA LEU A 501 8.73 21.48 -18.86
C LEU A 501 8.78 22.66 -19.84
N ALA A 502 7.67 22.92 -20.54
CA ALA A 502 7.51 24.08 -21.41
C ALA A 502 7.68 25.38 -20.62
N TRP A 503 7.04 25.45 -19.46
CA TRP A 503 7.13 26.60 -18.58
C TRP A 503 8.56 26.82 -18.08
N TRP A 504 9.25 25.77 -17.60
CA TRP A 504 10.64 25.89 -17.13
C TRP A 504 11.59 26.40 -18.21
N ASP A 505 11.46 25.91 -19.45
CA ASP A 505 12.27 26.36 -20.58
C ASP A 505 11.98 27.83 -20.94
N ALA A 506 10.70 28.24 -20.95
CA ALA A 506 10.28 29.62 -21.21
C ALA A 506 10.54 30.58 -20.04
N SER A 507 10.70 30.06 -18.82
CA SER A 507 10.77 30.87 -17.60
C SER A 507 12.04 31.74 -17.52
N GLY A 508 13.12 31.33 -18.17
CA GLY A 508 14.46 31.94 -18.04
C GLY A 508 15.14 31.65 -16.71
N ILE A 509 14.57 30.81 -15.84
CA ILE A 509 15.14 30.43 -14.54
C ILE A 509 16.16 29.31 -14.77
N PRO A 510 17.43 29.46 -14.32
CA PRO A 510 18.41 28.38 -14.40
C PRO A 510 17.94 27.14 -13.61
N TYR A 511 17.91 25.99 -14.28
CA TYR A 511 17.58 24.70 -13.66
C TYR A 511 18.70 23.68 -13.92
N SER A 512 18.95 22.79 -12.96
CA SER A 512 19.97 21.74 -13.04
C SER A 512 19.40 20.44 -13.63
N HIS A 513 20.30 19.51 -13.97
CA HIS A 513 19.97 18.15 -14.41
C HIS A 513 19.19 18.02 -15.73
N ALA A 514 19.30 19.00 -16.63
CA ALA A 514 18.65 18.95 -17.95
C ALA A 514 19.06 17.69 -18.76
N GLU A 515 20.29 17.22 -18.58
CA GLU A 515 20.86 16.03 -19.22
C GLU A 515 20.17 14.71 -18.80
N ASN A 516 19.54 14.70 -17.63
CA ASN A 516 18.89 13.51 -17.07
C ASN A 516 17.40 13.41 -17.45
N VAL A 517 16.82 14.46 -18.05
CA VAL A 517 15.39 14.51 -18.44
C VAL A 517 15.04 13.40 -19.41
N ALA A 518 15.88 13.20 -20.44
CA ALA A 518 15.68 12.16 -21.45
C ALA A 518 15.75 10.75 -20.84
N ARG A 519 16.69 10.51 -19.91
CA ARG A 519 16.77 9.23 -19.20
C ARG A 519 15.53 8.96 -18.37
N ILE A 520 15.12 9.91 -17.53
CA ILE A 520 13.96 9.74 -16.65
C ILE A 520 12.67 9.54 -17.45
N ALA A 521 12.44 10.34 -18.49
CA ALA A 521 11.28 10.16 -19.38
C ALA A 521 11.30 8.77 -20.04
N SER A 522 12.48 8.28 -20.45
CA SER A 522 12.64 6.94 -21.02
C SER A 522 12.37 5.83 -20.00
N THR A 523 12.87 5.97 -18.77
CA THR A 523 12.65 5.00 -17.69
C THR A 523 11.16 4.86 -17.34
N HIS A 524 10.39 5.93 -17.39
CA HIS A 524 8.97 5.92 -17.02
C HIS A 524 8.01 5.70 -18.19
N GLY A 525 8.51 5.53 -19.42
CA GLY A 525 7.65 5.25 -20.58
C GLY A 525 6.95 6.49 -21.16
N HIS A 526 7.43 7.71 -20.85
CA HIS A 526 6.78 8.95 -21.27
C HIS A 526 7.24 9.41 -22.65
N LEU A 527 6.71 8.78 -23.70
CA LEU A 527 7.05 9.09 -25.10
C LEU A 527 6.77 10.56 -25.47
N HIS A 528 5.63 11.08 -25.04
CA HIS A 528 5.22 12.47 -25.31
C HIS A 528 6.17 13.50 -24.69
N VAL A 529 6.79 13.17 -23.54
CA VAL A 529 7.82 14.02 -22.94
C VAL A 529 9.11 14.00 -23.76
N LEU A 530 9.53 12.84 -24.26
CA LEU A 530 10.71 12.73 -25.12
C LEU A 530 10.53 13.48 -26.43
N GLU A 531 9.39 13.32 -27.10
CA GLU A 531 9.08 14.06 -28.32
C GLU A 531 9.05 15.57 -28.09
N PHE A 532 8.43 16.00 -26.99
CA PHE A 532 8.38 17.40 -26.61
C PHE A 532 9.78 17.96 -26.32
N TRP A 533 10.59 17.23 -25.54
CA TRP A 533 11.96 17.62 -25.21
C TRP A 533 12.86 17.68 -26.45
N TYR A 534 12.69 16.73 -27.38
CA TYR A 534 13.35 16.73 -28.68
C TYR A 534 12.93 17.93 -29.54
N LYS A 535 11.65 18.31 -29.54
CA LYS A 535 11.20 19.54 -30.23
C LYS A 535 11.82 20.81 -29.64
N LEU A 536 12.00 20.87 -28.31
CA LEU A 536 12.60 22.03 -27.64
C LEU A 536 14.12 22.13 -27.86
N LYS A 537 14.86 21.04 -27.67
CA LYS A 537 16.34 21.05 -27.70
C LYS A 537 16.93 20.66 -29.07
N GLY A 538 16.13 20.04 -29.94
CA GLY A 538 16.53 19.61 -31.28
C GLY A 538 17.67 18.60 -31.28
N PRO A 539 18.55 18.61 -32.30
CA PRO A 539 19.67 17.67 -32.41
C PRO A 539 20.79 17.90 -31.38
N LYS A 540 20.69 18.96 -30.56
CA LYS A 540 21.64 19.26 -29.48
C LYS A 540 21.16 18.74 -28.11
N MET A 541 20.14 17.89 -28.08
CA MET A 541 19.63 17.28 -26.85
C MET A 541 20.73 16.46 -26.17
N ILE A 542 21.05 16.81 -24.92
CA ILE A 542 22.04 16.11 -24.10
C ILE A 542 21.34 14.97 -23.36
N PHE A 543 21.90 13.78 -23.42
CA PHE A 543 21.42 12.59 -22.71
C PHE A 543 22.63 11.72 -22.33
N ASP A 544 22.46 10.88 -21.30
CA ASP A 544 23.48 9.94 -20.87
C ASP A 544 23.48 8.63 -21.69
N ASN A 545 24.55 7.85 -21.56
CA ASN A 545 24.65 6.53 -22.20
C ASN A 545 23.77 5.45 -21.55
N GLN A 546 23.05 5.79 -20.47
CA GLN A 546 22.14 4.92 -19.72
C GLN A 546 20.68 5.11 -20.15
N VAL A 547 20.42 5.96 -21.15
CA VAL A 547 19.07 6.33 -21.58
C VAL A 547 18.21 5.14 -22.06
N LEU A 548 18.84 4.06 -22.53
CA LEU A 548 18.18 2.84 -22.99
C LEU A 548 17.99 1.78 -21.88
N VAL A 549 18.67 1.91 -20.74
CA VAL A 549 18.64 0.92 -19.64
C VAL A 549 17.29 0.95 -18.93
N GLY A 550 16.82 2.14 -18.56
CA GLY A 550 15.50 2.34 -17.95
C GLY A 550 14.33 1.76 -18.74
N PRO A 551 14.14 2.12 -20.04
CA PRO A 551 13.06 1.54 -20.84
C PRO A 551 13.25 0.04 -21.08
N THR A 552 14.49 -0.46 -21.04
CA THR A 552 14.75 -1.91 -21.14
C THR A 552 14.26 -2.65 -19.90
N LYS A 553 14.64 -2.18 -18.71
CA LYS A 553 14.24 -2.74 -17.42
C LYS A 553 12.73 -2.73 -17.18
N ASN A 554 12.06 -1.65 -17.57
CA ASN A 554 10.63 -1.47 -17.31
C ASN A 554 9.73 -1.94 -18.46
N GLY A 555 10.29 -2.53 -19.53
CA GLY A 555 9.50 -3.12 -20.60
C GLY A 555 8.84 -2.13 -21.57
N HIS A 556 9.49 -0.97 -21.82
CA HIS A 556 8.98 0.11 -22.68
C HIS A 556 9.55 0.04 -24.12
N ASP A 557 9.06 -0.91 -24.91
CA ASP A 557 9.49 -1.16 -26.30
C ASP A 557 9.20 0.01 -27.27
N HIS A 558 8.11 0.73 -27.06
CA HIS A 558 7.75 1.92 -27.85
C HIS A 558 8.77 3.07 -27.67
N ILE A 559 9.39 3.21 -26.49
CA ILE A 559 10.47 4.18 -26.25
C ILE A 559 11.73 3.78 -26.98
N LEU A 560 12.10 2.49 -26.95
CA LEU A 560 13.26 1.97 -27.69
C LEU A 560 13.08 2.17 -29.20
N GLN A 561 11.86 1.92 -29.71
CA GLN A 561 11.51 2.19 -31.09
C GLN A 561 11.63 3.68 -31.45
N TRP A 562 11.21 4.57 -30.55
CA TRP A 562 11.38 6.00 -30.74
C TRP A 562 12.85 6.40 -30.82
N TRP A 563 13.69 5.96 -29.87
CA TRP A 563 15.14 6.22 -29.88
C TRP A 563 15.83 5.70 -31.13
N LYS A 564 15.34 4.60 -31.71
CA LYS A 564 15.83 4.09 -33.01
C LYS A 564 15.43 5.01 -34.18
N SER A 565 14.24 5.58 -34.15
CA SER A 565 13.68 6.39 -35.25
C SER A 565 14.03 7.89 -35.19
N CYS A 566 14.40 8.41 -34.02
CA CYS A 566 14.64 9.84 -33.81
C CYS A 566 15.94 10.38 -34.44
N GLY A 567 16.79 9.50 -35.00
CA GLY A 567 18.02 9.86 -35.70
C GLY A 567 19.16 10.39 -34.80
N LEU A 568 18.98 10.37 -33.47
CA LEU A 568 20.04 10.69 -32.51
C LEU A 568 20.97 9.49 -32.34
N ARG A 569 22.27 9.76 -32.25
CA ARG A 569 23.28 8.72 -32.02
C ARG A 569 23.28 8.34 -30.54
N VAL A 570 22.69 7.20 -30.21
CA VAL A 570 22.66 6.67 -28.85
C VAL A 570 23.70 5.56 -28.74
N GLU A 571 24.65 5.74 -27.83
CA GLU A 571 25.61 4.72 -27.45
C GLU A 571 25.11 3.99 -26.21
N PHE A 572 25.21 2.66 -26.20
CA PHE A 572 24.89 1.82 -25.06
C PHE A 572 25.95 0.74 -24.88
N LYS A 573 26.10 0.21 -23.67
CA LYS A 573 26.94 -0.97 -23.44
C LYS A 573 26.08 -2.22 -23.44
N THR A 574 26.60 -3.29 -24.01
CA THR A 574 25.90 -4.58 -24.02
C THR A 574 25.60 -5.01 -22.58
N CYS A 575 26.58 -4.96 -21.68
CA CYS A 575 26.43 -5.30 -20.26
C CYS A 575 25.28 -4.57 -19.54
N ASP A 576 25.10 -3.27 -19.80
CA ASP A 576 24.10 -2.46 -19.08
C ASP A 576 22.66 -2.78 -19.55
N ILE A 577 22.50 -3.11 -20.85
CA ILE A 577 21.21 -3.55 -21.42
C ILE A 577 20.89 -4.98 -20.98
N GLU A 578 21.91 -5.82 -20.91
CA GLU A 578 21.83 -7.19 -20.44
C GLU A 578 21.41 -7.27 -18.96
N GLU A 579 22.10 -6.52 -18.09
CA GLU A 579 21.70 -6.35 -16.68
C GLU A 579 20.26 -5.84 -16.57
N ALA A 580 19.88 -4.85 -17.39
CA ALA A 580 18.51 -4.33 -17.39
C ALA A 580 17.45 -5.36 -17.81
N LEU A 581 17.77 -6.27 -18.74
CA LEU A 581 16.88 -7.36 -19.15
C LEU A 581 16.70 -8.40 -18.04
N GLU A 582 17.74 -8.66 -17.25
CA GLU A 582 17.68 -9.59 -16.11
C GLU A 582 16.97 -8.99 -14.88
N ASP A 583 17.13 -7.69 -14.67
CA ASP A 583 16.50 -6.92 -13.59
C ASP A 583 15.00 -6.63 -13.84
N ALA A 584 14.50 -6.96 -15.04
CA ALA A 584 13.12 -6.75 -15.41
C ALA A 584 12.18 -7.69 -14.64
N ASP A 585 11.01 -7.19 -14.22
CA ASP A 585 10.04 -7.99 -13.48
C ASP A 585 9.42 -9.09 -14.38
N PRO A 586 9.67 -10.39 -14.09
CA PRO A 586 9.19 -11.50 -14.92
C PRO A 586 7.66 -11.61 -14.95
N SER A 587 6.96 -11.06 -13.96
CA SER A 587 5.51 -11.19 -13.80
C SER A 587 4.71 -10.34 -14.80
N SER A 588 5.33 -9.30 -15.38
CA SER A 588 4.67 -8.31 -16.23
C SER A 588 4.50 -8.75 -17.69
N GLY A 589 5.22 -9.79 -18.13
CA GLY A 589 5.34 -10.17 -19.55
C GLY A 589 5.95 -9.09 -20.46
N ALA A 590 6.40 -7.97 -19.88
CA ALA A 590 6.97 -6.83 -20.59
C ALA A 590 8.44 -7.06 -20.98
N GLU A 591 9.18 -7.83 -20.18
CA GLU A 591 10.52 -8.32 -20.48
C GLU A 591 10.56 -9.04 -21.84
N GLY A 592 9.62 -9.97 -22.08
CA GLY A 592 9.59 -10.75 -23.32
C GLY A 592 9.35 -9.91 -24.57
N ARG A 593 8.68 -8.74 -24.48
CA ARG A 593 8.51 -7.82 -25.63
C ARG A 593 9.80 -7.08 -25.94
N VAL A 594 10.46 -6.56 -24.92
CA VAL A 594 11.70 -5.81 -25.08
C VAL A 594 12.86 -6.73 -25.47
N ARG A 595 12.93 -7.94 -24.93
CA ARG A 595 13.89 -8.98 -25.34
C ARG A 595 13.76 -9.29 -26.83
N ARG A 596 12.52 -9.55 -27.31
CA ARG A 596 12.23 -9.71 -28.75
C ARG A 596 12.57 -8.47 -29.58
N TRP A 597 12.39 -7.27 -29.02
CA TRP A 597 12.79 -6.03 -29.70
C TRP A 597 14.31 -5.98 -29.86
N TRP A 598 15.09 -6.25 -28.81
CA TRP A 598 16.55 -6.26 -28.86
C TRP A 598 17.11 -7.36 -29.78
N GLU A 599 16.53 -8.56 -29.75
CA GLU A 599 16.87 -9.67 -30.67
C GLU A 599 16.69 -9.25 -32.14
N ARG A 600 15.53 -8.66 -32.48
CA ARG A 600 15.25 -8.15 -33.84
C ARG A 600 16.17 -7.01 -34.26
N ASN A 601 16.79 -6.32 -33.31
CA ASN A 601 17.67 -5.18 -33.52
C ASN A 601 19.16 -5.54 -33.35
N GLY A 602 19.51 -6.82 -33.33
CA GLY A 602 20.88 -7.29 -33.43
C GLY A 602 21.67 -7.27 -32.12
N LEU A 603 21.01 -7.32 -30.96
CA LEU A 603 21.68 -7.60 -29.69
C LEU A 603 22.07 -9.09 -29.65
N ASN A 604 23.34 -9.39 -29.93
CA ASN A 604 23.90 -10.72 -29.73
C ASN A 604 24.25 -10.88 -28.25
N LEU A 605 23.46 -11.66 -27.52
CA LEU A 605 23.72 -12.07 -26.14
C LEU A 605 24.66 -13.29 -26.20
N GLY A 606 25.92 -13.14 -25.82
CA GLY A 606 26.95 -14.20 -25.94
C GLY A 606 28.29 -13.78 -26.54
N VAL A 607 28.58 -12.48 -26.58
CA VAL A 607 29.88 -11.94 -27.05
C VAL A 607 30.93 -11.94 -25.94
N GLY A 608 32.20 -12.20 -26.29
CA GLY A 608 33.32 -12.28 -25.35
C GLY A 608 33.50 -11.01 -24.50
N THR A 609 34.14 -11.14 -23.34
CA THR A 609 34.29 -10.10 -22.29
C THR A 609 34.80 -8.73 -22.76
N SER A 610 35.57 -8.67 -23.86
CA SER A 610 36.05 -7.42 -24.45
C SER A 610 35.01 -6.69 -25.30
N GLU A 611 34.14 -7.41 -26.00
CA GLU A 611 33.00 -6.84 -26.74
C GLU A 611 31.81 -6.54 -25.82
N TRP A 612 31.73 -7.25 -24.70
CA TRP A 612 30.74 -7.07 -23.65
C TRP A 612 30.81 -5.69 -22.97
N MET A 613 32.02 -5.19 -22.69
CA MET A 613 32.27 -3.87 -22.08
C MET A 613 32.33 -2.70 -23.08
N ARG A 614 32.32 -2.98 -24.39
CA ARG A 614 32.49 -1.96 -25.44
C ARG A 614 31.18 -1.18 -25.66
N SER A 615 31.26 0.14 -25.81
CA SER A 615 30.12 0.93 -26.26
C SER A 615 29.75 0.58 -27.70
N LYS A 616 28.50 0.18 -27.91
CA LYS A 616 27.90 -0.09 -29.22
C LYS A 616 26.93 1.04 -29.57
N GLN A 617 26.80 1.29 -30.86
CA GLN A 617 25.86 2.27 -31.39
C GLN A 617 24.53 1.57 -31.69
N SER A 618 23.41 2.26 -31.47
CA SER A 618 22.11 1.78 -31.93
C SER A 618 22.12 1.51 -33.44
N PRO A 619 21.38 0.49 -33.93
CA PRO A 619 21.27 0.20 -35.36
C PRO A 619 20.50 1.33 -36.05
N THR A 620 21.21 2.39 -36.38
CA THR A 620 20.74 3.42 -37.31
C THR A 620 20.81 2.82 -38.71
N GLN A 621 19.72 2.91 -39.47
CA GLN A 621 19.78 2.53 -40.88
C GLN A 621 20.86 3.42 -41.53
N PRO A 622 21.89 2.84 -42.18
CA PRO A 622 22.77 3.63 -43.00
C PRO A 622 21.90 4.20 -44.12
N ILE A 623 21.82 5.52 -44.19
CA ILE A 623 21.32 6.21 -45.38
C ILE A 623 22.26 5.76 -46.49
N THR A 624 21.82 4.78 -47.27
CA THR A 624 22.55 4.30 -48.43
C THR A 624 22.73 5.50 -49.36
N CYS A 625 23.99 5.77 -49.73
CA CYS A 625 24.39 6.89 -50.61
C CYS A 625 23.66 6.91 -51.97
N GLN A 626 22.84 5.90 -52.26
CA GLN A 626 21.99 5.77 -53.44
C GLN A 626 20.79 6.73 -53.43
N ALA A 627 20.24 7.10 -52.25
CA ALA A 627 19.10 8.03 -52.16
C ALA A 627 19.52 9.49 -52.41
N ILE A 628 20.72 9.88 -51.97
CA ILE A 628 21.27 11.23 -52.20
C ILE A 628 21.66 11.41 -53.68
N LEU A 629 22.19 10.37 -54.34
CA LEU A 629 22.50 10.42 -55.77
C LEU A 629 21.23 10.55 -56.64
N LEU A 630 20.13 9.86 -56.26
CA LEU A 630 18.84 9.94 -56.97
C LEU A 630 18.10 11.28 -56.72
N MET A 631 18.24 11.87 -55.54
CA MET A 631 17.69 13.21 -55.25
C MET A 631 18.51 14.33 -55.90
N LEU A 632 19.85 14.22 -55.93
CA LEU A 632 20.71 15.17 -56.64
C LEU A 632 20.54 15.08 -58.17
N ALA A 633 20.40 13.88 -58.73
CA ALA A 633 20.09 13.72 -60.16
C ALA A 633 18.74 14.32 -60.54
N ARG A 634 17.72 14.22 -59.67
CA ARG A 634 16.40 14.85 -59.87
C ARG A 634 16.40 16.37 -59.63
N TRP A 635 17.30 16.89 -58.80
CA TRP A 635 17.46 18.32 -58.55
C TRP A 635 18.25 19.01 -59.67
N VAL A 636 19.33 18.39 -60.16
CA VAL A 636 20.14 18.90 -61.28
C VAL A 636 19.36 18.89 -62.61
N LEU A 637 18.51 17.89 -62.85
CA LEU A 637 17.67 17.85 -64.05
C LEU A 637 16.52 18.89 -64.03
N ARG A 638 16.11 19.37 -62.84
CA ARG A 638 15.11 20.44 -62.68
C ARG A 638 15.70 21.85 -62.72
N HIS A 639 17.01 22.01 -62.56
CA HIS A 639 17.68 23.31 -62.55
C HIS A 639 18.42 23.68 -63.85
N ALA A 640 18.47 22.79 -64.85
CA ALA A 640 19.16 23.01 -66.13
C ALA A 640 18.33 23.75 -67.20
N LEU A 641 17.10 24.21 -66.91
CA LEU A 641 16.28 25.01 -67.82
C LEU A 641 15.75 26.27 -67.13
N ARG A 642 16.62 27.27 -67.00
CA ARG A 642 16.33 28.72 -67.19
C ARG A 642 17.48 29.57 -66.65
N ALA A 643 18.22 30.17 -67.57
CA ALA A 643 18.99 31.40 -67.38
C ALA A 643 18.37 32.48 -68.31
N PRO A 644 18.75 33.78 -68.31
CA PRO A 644 19.60 34.55 -67.38
C PRO A 644 19.11 36.02 -67.05
N LYS A 645 19.61 36.60 -65.92
CA LYS A 645 20.26 37.95 -65.66
C LYS A 645 19.60 39.31 -66.08
N PRO A 646 20.15 40.51 -65.70
CA PRO A 646 20.80 40.99 -64.44
C PRO A 646 20.51 42.49 -64.06
N SER A 647 20.95 42.96 -62.87
CA SER A 647 21.74 44.22 -62.65
C SER A 647 21.98 44.46 -61.13
N LEU A 648 23.20 44.30 -60.60
CA LEU A 648 24.22 45.36 -60.26
C LEU A 648 23.91 46.04 -58.89
N ILE A 649 24.77 46.23 -57.88
CA ILE A 649 26.24 46.30 -57.64
C ILE A 649 26.44 46.13 -56.11
N SER A 650 27.30 45.20 -55.63
CA SER A 650 28.66 45.39 -55.03
C SER A 650 28.66 46.12 -53.65
N THR A 651 29.43 45.76 -52.61
CA THR A 651 30.68 44.98 -52.41
C THR A 651 30.77 44.70 -50.88
N CYS A 652 31.01 43.47 -50.37
CA CYS A 652 32.30 42.84 -50.00
C CYS A 652 33.18 43.72 -49.07
N THR A 653 33.77 43.32 -47.94
CA THR A 653 34.43 42.08 -47.43
C THR A 653 34.60 42.20 -45.90
N ARG A 654 34.40 41.21 -45.01
CA ARG A 654 35.19 40.00 -44.65
C ARG A 654 36.50 40.23 -43.83
N HIS A 655 36.60 39.46 -42.72
CA HIS A 655 37.76 39.14 -41.85
C HIS A 655 38.27 40.27 -40.92
N SER A 656 38.80 40.09 -39.71
CA SER A 656 39.30 38.94 -38.90
C SER A 656 39.52 39.41 -37.44
N SER A 657 39.75 38.49 -36.50
CA SER A 657 40.28 38.60 -35.10
C SER A 657 41.42 39.64 -34.87
N PRO A 658 41.99 39.90 -33.66
CA PRO A 658 41.86 39.29 -32.31
C PRO A 658 41.87 40.29 -31.10
N SER A 659 41.92 39.77 -29.86
CA SER A 659 42.32 40.44 -28.59
C SER A 659 43.64 41.24 -28.71
N PRO A 660 43.86 42.34 -27.95
CA PRO A 660 44.85 42.30 -26.84
C PRO A 660 44.65 43.28 -25.64
N TYR A 661 45.08 42.80 -24.46
CA TYR A 661 45.91 43.41 -23.38
C TYR A 661 45.72 44.83 -22.77
N ASN A 662 46.15 44.87 -21.49
CA ASN A 662 46.79 45.95 -20.69
C ASN A 662 45.89 46.76 -19.72
N SER A 663 46.28 47.16 -18.50
CA SER A 663 47.48 46.95 -17.66
C SER A 663 47.42 47.82 -16.37
N ILE A 664 48.04 47.35 -15.28
CA ILE A 664 48.95 48.11 -14.35
C ILE A 664 48.40 49.00 -13.17
N LEU A 665 48.82 48.60 -11.94
CA LEU A 665 49.35 49.32 -10.73
C LEU A 665 48.58 50.52 -10.11
N SER A 666 48.66 50.91 -8.83
CA SER A 666 49.41 50.53 -7.61
C SER A 666 49.07 51.48 -6.42
N ASN A 667 49.51 51.08 -5.21
CA ASN A 667 49.76 51.87 -3.97
C ASN A 667 48.52 52.17 -3.10
N GLY A 668 48.49 51.97 -1.78
CA GLY A 668 49.53 51.68 -0.80
C GLY A 668 49.57 52.75 0.30
N ILE A 669 49.59 52.29 1.57
CA ILE A 669 50.22 52.91 2.77
C ILE A 669 49.32 53.61 3.83
N ASN A 670 49.19 52.86 4.95
CA ASN A 670 49.34 53.18 6.39
C ASN A 670 48.43 54.18 7.16
N GLY A 671 47.93 53.69 8.31
CA GLY A 671 48.51 54.15 9.60
C GLY A 671 47.58 54.61 10.74
N LEU A 672 47.42 53.73 11.74
CA LEU A 672 47.53 53.96 13.20
C LEU A 672 46.44 54.68 14.07
N HIS A 673 46.16 53.96 15.17
CA HIS A 673 45.85 54.37 16.57
C HIS A 673 44.42 54.69 17.08
N SER A 674 43.87 53.67 17.76
CA SER A 674 43.38 53.62 19.16
C SER A 674 42.79 54.86 19.84
N ILE A 675 41.66 54.69 20.54
CA ILE A 675 41.52 54.92 22.01
C ILE A 675 40.22 54.25 22.51
N THR A 676 40.34 53.54 23.61
CA THR A 676 39.32 52.87 24.42
C THR A 676 38.68 53.83 25.44
N ARG A 677 37.40 53.63 25.80
CA ARG A 677 36.95 53.85 27.19
C ARG A 677 35.67 53.09 27.56
N LYS A 678 35.75 52.47 28.74
CA LYS A 678 34.79 51.66 29.50
C LYS A 678 33.73 52.48 30.24
N ARG A 679 32.58 51.85 30.51
CA ARG A 679 31.85 51.75 31.80
C ARG A 679 30.85 50.58 31.64
N GLN A 680 30.91 49.41 32.29
CA GLN A 680 30.85 49.05 33.72
C GLN A 680 29.70 49.79 34.47
N ASN A 681 28.77 49.16 35.20
CA ASN A 681 28.50 47.74 35.53
C ASN A 681 27.27 47.70 36.49
N ILE A 682 26.73 46.50 36.77
CA ILE A 682 26.04 46.06 38.02
C ILE A 682 24.57 46.51 38.17
N ALA A 683 23.56 45.70 38.53
CA ALA A 683 23.37 44.30 38.96
C ALA A 683 21.83 44.14 39.24
N GLN A 684 21.15 43.00 39.41
CA GLN A 684 21.52 41.66 39.89
C GLN A 684 20.31 40.69 39.68
N ASN A 685 20.61 39.45 39.24
CA ASN A 685 20.15 38.12 39.71
C ASN A 685 18.68 37.91 40.15
N VAL A 686 17.97 36.81 39.82
CA VAL A 686 18.29 35.38 40.05
C VAL A 686 17.39 34.46 39.17
N ARG A 687 18.01 33.54 38.39
CA ARG A 687 17.70 32.09 38.11
C ARG A 687 16.23 31.60 38.12
N SER A 688 15.74 30.78 37.18
CA SER A 688 16.36 29.50 36.72
C SER A 688 15.69 28.83 35.50
N LYS A 689 16.55 28.25 34.63
CA LYS A 689 16.48 27.02 33.80
C LYS A 689 15.19 26.65 33.03
N ILE A 690 15.33 26.53 31.70
CA ILE A 690 15.40 25.26 30.93
C ILE A 690 16.10 25.60 29.60
N GLN A 691 17.24 24.98 29.30
CA GLN A 691 18.01 25.22 28.08
C GLN A 691 18.26 23.88 27.37
N THR A 692 17.72 23.77 26.17
CA THR A 692 17.89 22.69 25.22
C THR A 692 19.34 22.63 24.73
N ARG A 693 19.92 21.43 24.75
CA ARG A 693 21.29 21.17 24.31
C ARG A 693 21.36 21.26 22.77
N HIS A 694 21.88 22.37 22.24
CA HIS A 694 22.51 22.37 20.91
C HIS A 694 23.97 21.95 21.06
N LEU A 695 24.41 20.96 20.28
CA LEU A 695 25.81 20.58 20.14
C LEU A 695 26.57 21.74 19.50
N MET A 696 27.54 22.28 20.23
CA MET A 696 28.34 23.44 19.86
C MET A 696 29.20 23.18 18.62
N THR A 697 29.21 24.14 17.70
CA THR A 697 30.35 24.40 16.79
C THR A 697 30.77 25.86 16.98
N ASP A 698 31.20 26.18 18.19
CA ASP A 698 31.86 27.46 18.45
C ASP A 698 33.29 27.42 17.89
N ALA A 699 33.54 28.27 16.89
CA ALA A 699 34.82 28.77 16.40
C ALA A 699 35.95 27.74 16.19
N ILE A 700 35.88 26.96 15.10
CA ILE A 700 37.06 26.27 14.56
C ILE A 700 37.97 27.33 13.91
N PRO A 701 39.25 27.45 14.29
CA PRO A 701 40.18 28.38 13.66
C PRO A 701 40.32 28.12 12.16
N SER A 702 40.41 29.16 11.33
CA SER A 702 40.42 29.04 9.87
C SER A 702 41.51 28.10 9.31
N PHE A 703 42.65 27.97 10.01
CA PHE A 703 43.73 27.04 9.63
C PHE A 703 43.40 25.56 9.89
N ALA A 704 42.47 25.28 10.81
CA ALA A 704 42.04 23.94 11.18
C ALA A 704 40.87 23.44 10.31
N ILE A 705 40.22 24.33 9.55
CA ILE A 705 39.09 23.97 8.67
C ILE A 705 39.51 22.95 7.58
N PRO A 706 40.58 23.17 6.79
CA PRO A 706 40.94 22.20 5.76
C PRO A 706 41.31 20.81 6.32
N PRO A 707 42.19 20.68 7.34
CA PRO A 707 42.47 19.39 7.95
C PRO A 707 41.21 18.71 8.52
N LEU A 708 40.32 19.46 9.17
CA LEU A 708 39.08 18.93 9.72
C LEU A 708 38.11 18.47 8.61
N MET A 709 38.04 19.19 7.50
CA MET A 709 37.26 18.76 6.33
C MET A 709 37.84 17.50 5.68
N PHE A 710 39.16 17.41 5.51
CA PHE A 710 39.78 16.22 4.92
C PHE A 710 39.66 15.00 5.84
N ILE A 711 39.88 15.16 7.14
CA ILE A 711 39.70 14.09 8.14
C ILE A 711 38.22 13.71 8.24
N GLY A 712 37.31 14.70 8.28
CA GLY A 712 35.87 14.47 8.33
C GLY A 712 35.34 13.76 7.09
N LEU A 713 35.80 14.15 5.90
CA LEU A 713 35.46 13.47 4.64
C LEU A 713 36.05 12.06 4.59
N LEU A 714 37.30 11.88 5.02
CA LEU A 714 37.93 10.57 5.10
C LEU A 714 37.15 9.64 6.03
N LEU A 715 36.84 10.09 7.24
CA LEU A 715 36.04 9.33 8.22
C LEU A 715 34.61 9.10 7.72
N GLY A 716 33.99 10.09 7.08
CA GLY A 716 32.66 9.98 6.49
C GLY A 716 32.61 8.92 5.38
N LEU A 717 33.55 8.96 4.44
CA LEU A 717 33.65 7.95 3.37
C LEU A 717 34.06 6.57 3.91
N TRP A 718 34.92 6.53 4.92
CA TRP A 718 35.36 5.30 5.60
C TRP A 718 34.18 4.62 6.30
N THR A 719 33.44 5.37 7.13
CA THR A 719 32.24 4.87 7.82
C THR A 719 31.16 4.47 6.84
N TRP A 720 30.90 5.27 5.80
CA TRP A 720 29.96 4.95 4.73
C TRP A 720 30.30 3.63 4.03
N LYS A 721 31.56 3.44 3.62
CA LYS A 721 31.98 2.18 2.97
C LYS A 721 31.84 0.97 3.89
N CYS A 722 32.29 1.08 5.14
CA CYS A 722 32.16 0.01 6.13
C CYS A 722 30.69 -0.34 6.38
N PHE A 723 29.82 0.68 6.52
CA PHE A 723 28.39 0.51 6.71
C PHE A 723 27.74 -0.25 5.55
N TRP A 724 28.02 0.12 4.30
CA TRP A 724 27.47 -0.58 3.14
C TRP A 724 27.99 -2.01 2.99
N ILE A 725 29.26 -2.28 3.32
CA ILE A 725 29.80 -3.65 3.29
C ILE A 725 29.11 -4.55 4.31
N ILE A 726 28.80 -4.03 5.50
CA ILE A 726 28.05 -4.78 6.53
C ILE A 726 26.61 -5.01 6.07
N ILE A 727 25.90 -3.97 5.61
CA ILE A 727 24.50 -4.08 5.20
C ILE A 727 24.32 -4.98 3.98
N MET A 728 25.21 -4.89 3.00
CA MET A 728 25.15 -5.66 1.75
C MET A 728 25.93 -6.97 1.83
N GLN A 729 26.31 -7.42 3.03
CA GLN A 729 27.16 -8.59 3.20
C GLN A 729 26.62 -9.84 2.48
N ASN A 730 25.35 -10.19 2.65
CA ASN A 730 24.77 -11.37 1.99
C ASN A 730 24.83 -11.26 0.47
N LYS A 731 24.67 -10.04 -0.07
CA LYS A 731 24.78 -9.76 -1.50
C LYS A 731 26.22 -9.87 -2.01
N LEU A 732 27.22 -9.59 -1.18
CA LEU A 732 28.63 -9.71 -1.53
C LEU A 732 29.16 -11.15 -1.42
N ILE A 733 28.65 -11.93 -0.45
CA ILE A 733 29.07 -13.33 -0.23
C ILE A 733 28.35 -14.27 -1.21
N TYR A 734 27.06 -14.05 -1.44
CA TYR A 734 26.24 -14.89 -2.31
C TYR A 734 25.96 -14.14 -3.62
N LEU A 735 26.87 -14.30 -4.59
CA LEU A 735 26.84 -13.61 -5.88
C LEU A 735 25.91 -14.35 -6.86
N SER A 736 24.62 -14.40 -6.54
CA SER A 736 23.65 -15.17 -7.31
C SER A 736 23.29 -14.58 -8.68
N TRP A 737 23.77 -13.37 -8.99
CA TRP A 737 23.61 -12.69 -10.27
C TRP A 737 24.91 -12.63 -11.10
N LEU A 738 26.03 -13.19 -10.60
CA LEU A 738 27.32 -13.12 -11.28
C LEU A 738 27.85 -14.53 -11.58
N PRO A 739 28.31 -14.84 -12.82
CA PRO A 739 28.22 -14.01 -14.04
C PRO A 739 26.78 -13.59 -14.42
N PRO A 740 26.60 -12.52 -15.21
CA PRO A 740 25.30 -12.13 -15.72
C PRO A 740 24.63 -13.30 -16.47
N PHE A 741 23.30 -13.36 -16.45
CA PHE A 741 22.43 -14.38 -17.03
C PHE A 741 22.47 -15.76 -16.40
N THR A 742 23.29 -15.97 -15.38
CA THR A 742 23.38 -17.25 -14.68
C THR A 742 22.03 -17.77 -14.18
N ARG A 743 21.05 -16.90 -13.92
CA ARG A 743 19.70 -17.35 -13.54
C ARG A 743 18.81 -17.79 -14.70
N SER A 744 19.14 -17.36 -15.92
CA SER A 744 18.39 -17.63 -17.14
C SER A 744 18.92 -18.83 -17.94
N GLU A 745 20.08 -19.37 -17.56
CA GLU A 745 20.68 -20.54 -18.22
C GLU A 745 19.80 -21.78 -18.07
N VAL A 746 19.78 -22.61 -19.11
CA VAL A 746 19.03 -23.86 -19.13
C VAL A 746 19.98 -25.04 -19.30
N ILE A 747 19.59 -26.21 -18.79
CA ILE A 747 20.41 -27.44 -18.88
C ILE A 747 20.74 -27.80 -20.34
N SER A 748 19.84 -27.50 -21.27
CA SER A 748 20.03 -27.78 -22.70
C SER A 748 21.23 -27.04 -23.31
N ASP A 749 21.63 -25.89 -22.75
CA ASP A 749 22.76 -25.10 -23.25
C ASP A 749 24.09 -25.88 -23.09
N TYR A 750 24.16 -26.78 -22.10
CA TYR A 750 25.36 -27.55 -21.76
C TYR A 750 25.26 -29.04 -22.13
N GLU A 751 24.13 -29.49 -22.69
CA GLU A 751 23.84 -30.91 -22.91
C GLU A 751 24.91 -31.58 -23.78
N ALA A 752 25.38 -30.90 -24.83
CA ALA A 752 26.40 -31.41 -25.75
C ALA A 752 27.73 -31.72 -25.03
N GLU A 753 28.17 -30.84 -24.13
CA GLU A 753 29.39 -31.03 -23.32
C GLU A 753 29.20 -32.10 -22.24
N CYS A 754 27.96 -32.32 -21.79
CA CYS A 754 27.63 -33.25 -20.71
C CYS A 754 27.54 -34.72 -21.17
N ARG A 755 27.26 -35.01 -22.45
CA ARG A 755 27.12 -36.38 -22.98
C ARG A 755 28.33 -37.29 -22.71
N PRO A 756 28.15 -38.52 -22.17
CA PRO A 756 26.90 -39.29 -22.13
C PRO A 756 26.05 -39.07 -20.86
N VAL A 757 26.43 -38.18 -19.96
CA VAL A 757 25.66 -37.87 -18.74
C VAL A 757 24.41 -37.10 -19.14
N ARG A 758 23.25 -37.55 -18.66
CA ARG A 758 21.97 -36.84 -18.80
C ARG A 758 21.67 -36.09 -17.51
N TRP A 759 21.21 -34.86 -17.65
CA TRP A 759 20.84 -33.99 -16.54
C TRP A 759 19.37 -33.65 -16.58
N GLU A 760 18.71 -33.71 -15.42
CA GLU A 760 17.29 -33.37 -15.23
C GLU A 760 17.14 -32.35 -14.10
N GLU A 761 16.24 -31.39 -14.27
CA GLU A 761 15.84 -30.47 -13.21
C GLU A 761 14.74 -31.10 -12.34
N LYS A 762 14.92 -31.09 -11.02
CA LYS A 762 13.92 -31.42 -10.01
C LYS A 762 13.67 -30.20 -9.13
N GLN A 763 12.47 -30.11 -8.56
CA GLN A 763 12.08 -29.04 -7.65
C GLN A 763 11.78 -29.63 -6.27
N ILE A 764 12.46 -29.12 -5.24
CA ILE A 764 12.30 -29.52 -3.85
C ILE A 764 11.92 -28.31 -2.99
N ARG A 765 11.65 -28.54 -1.71
CA ARG A 765 11.39 -27.46 -0.74
C ARG A 765 12.38 -27.53 0.40
N SER A 766 12.89 -26.37 0.78
CA SER A 766 13.67 -26.21 2.00
C SER A 766 12.83 -26.49 3.26
N LEU A 767 13.48 -26.62 4.41
CA LEU A 767 12.80 -26.85 5.69
C LEU A 767 11.83 -25.71 6.09
N ASP A 768 12.05 -24.50 5.57
CA ASP A 768 11.17 -23.34 5.75
C ASP A 768 10.14 -23.16 4.60
N GLY A 769 10.05 -24.10 3.67
CA GLY A 769 9.10 -24.09 2.55
C GLY A 769 9.56 -23.37 1.29
N THR A 770 10.76 -22.75 1.29
CA THR A 770 11.37 -22.09 0.12
C THR A 770 11.53 -23.09 -1.03
N LYS A 771 11.14 -22.71 -2.26
CA LYS A 771 11.31 -23.58 -3.45
C LYS A 771 12.77 -23.57 -3.89
N LEU A 772 13.34 -24.76 -4.08
CA LEU A 772 14.71 -24.99 -4.49
C LEU A 772 14.75 -25.89 -5.72
N ALA A 773 15.70 -25.62 -6.61
CA ALA A 773 16.00 -26.45 -7.78
C ALA A 773 17.19 -27.36 -7.50
N VAL A 774 17.13 -28.59 -8.03
CA VAL A 774 18.18 -29.59 -7.96
C VAL A 774 18.42 -30.13 -9.36
N CYS A 775 19.68 -30.20 -9.80
CA CYS A 775 20.05 -30.88 -11.03
C CYS A 775 20.49 -32.31 -10.70
N GLU A 776 19.80 -33.30 -11.27
CA GLU A 776 20.12 -34.72 -11.14
C GLU A 776 20.84 -35.19 -12.41
N GLY A 777 22.01 -35.81 -12.26
CA GLY A 777 22.87 -36.26 -13.36
C GLY A 777 23.23 -37.73 -13.24
N TYR A 778 22.97 -38.51 -14.28
CA TYR A 778 23.32 -39.94 -14.34
C TYR A 778 23.72 -40.40 -15.75
N ILE A 779 24.44 -41.52 -15.86
CA ILE A 779 24.77 -42.15 -17.14
C ILE A 779 23.74 -43.26 -17.39
N PRO A 780 22.95 -43.21 -18.47
CA PRO A 780 22.01 -44.27 -18.81
C PRO A 780 22.74 -45.59 -19.08
N VAL A 781 22.30 -46.68 -18.46
CA VAL A 781 22.80 -48.02 -18.76
C VAL A 781 22.05 -48.53 -20.00
N PRO A 782 22.74 -48.98 -21.07
CA PRO A 782 22.05 -49.60 -22.20
C PRO A 782 21.43 -50.93 -21.75
N HIS A 783 20.11 -51.01 -21.76
CA HIS A 783 19.40 -52.28 -21.71
C HIS A 783 19.83 -53.09 -22.93
N LYS A 784 20.46 -54.25 -22.71
CA LYS A 784 20.49 -55.28 -23.75
C LYS A 784 19.06 -55.76 -23.92
N ASP A 785 18.56 -55.66 -25.15
CA ASP A 785 17.31 -56.26 -25.58
C ASP A 785 17.35 -57.78 -25.29
N ASP A 786 16.69 -58.22 -24.22
CA ASP A 786 16.22 -59.60 -24.08
C ASP A 786 14.71 -59.60 -24.30
N ASP A 787 14.35 -59.32 -25.56
CA ASP A 787 13.04 -59.54 -26.13
C ASP A 787 13.02 -60.96 -26.73
N SER A 788 13.03 -61.99 -25.87
CA SER A 788 12.53 -63.34 -26.20
C SER A 788 12.55 -64.27 -24.98
N PHE A 789 11.52 -65.11 -24.88
CA PHE A 789 11.29 -66.22 -23.93
C PHE A 789 10.45 -65.96 -22.66
N SER A 790 9.15 -66.22 -22.87
CA SER A 790 8.28 -67.15 -22.12
C SER A 790 7.65 -66.72 -20.79
N LYS A 791 6.32 -66.48 -20.89
CA LYS A 791 5.32 -67.05 -19.98
C LYS A 791 5.53 -68.57 -19.87
N ALA A 792 6.05 -69.06 -18.75
CA ALA A 792 5.76 -70.39 -18.19
C ALA A 792 6.42 -70.53 -16.82
N GLY A 793 5.70 -71.09 -15.84
CA GLY A 793 6.30 -71.77 -14.70
C GLY A 793 6.23 -71.04 -13.36
N ALA A 794 5.07 -71.13 -12.70
CA ALA A 794 5.05 -71.24 -11.25
C ALA A 794 5.60 -72.62 -10.85
N LEU A 795 6.79 -72.69 -10.26
CA LEU A 795 7.17 -73.51 -9.09
C LEU A 795 8.71 -73.51 -8.91
N GLN A 796 9.11 -73.44 -7.63
CA GLN A 796 10.41 -73.86 -7.08
C GLN A 796 11.67 -73.01 -7.41
N ASN A 797 12.01 -72.09 -6.51
CA ASN A 797 13.21 -72.27 -5.67
C ASN A 797 13.14 -71.40 -4.41
N LYS A 798 13.08 -72.08 -3.25
CA LYS A 798 13.32 -71.52 -1.92
C LYS A 798 14.82 -71.26 -1.76
N HIS A 799 15.15 -70.20 -1.03
CA HIS A 799 16.48 -69.81 -0.54
C HIS A 799 17.45 -69.17 -1.54
N GLN A 800 17.16 -67.93 -1.95
CA GLN A 800 18.18 -66.88 -2.07
C GLN A 800 17.53 -65.56 -1.66
N THR A 801 18.06 -64.91 -0.63
CA THR A 801 17.67 -63.53 -0.28
C THR A 801 18.01 -62.61 -1.45
N PRO A 802 17.11 -61.70 -1.89
CA PRO A 802 17.44 -60.76 -2.96
C PRO A 802 18.60 -59.87 -2.48
N ARG A 803 19.76 -59.97 -3.14
CA ARG A 803 20.93 -59.12 -2.87
C ARG A 803 20.58 -57.67 -3.24
N ARG A 804 20.72 -56.74 -2.29
CA ARG A 804 20.44 -55.31 -2.50
C ARG A 804 21.45 -54.71 -3.50
N LYS A 805 20.98 -53.90 -4.44
CA LYS A 805 21.83 -53.16 -5.39
C LYS A 805 22.45 -51.97 -4.68
N LYS A 806 23.77 -51.83 -4.70
CA LYS A 806 24.44 -50.64 -4.13
C LYS A 806 24.26 -49.44 -5.06
N SER A 807 23.81 -48.32 -4.50
CA SER A 807 23.58 -47.05 -5.22
C SER A 807 24.31 -45.92 -4.50
N VAL A 808 25.09 -45.13 -5.24
CA VAL A 808 25.87 -44.02 -4.67
C VAL A 808 25.36 -42.70 -5.23
N VAL A 809 24.97 -41.78 -4.34
CA VAL A 809 24.57 -40.41 -4.71
C VAL A 809 25.61 -39.41 -4.23
N ILE A 810 26.14 -38.62 -5.16
CA ILE A 810 27.11 -37.56 -4.89
C ILE A 810 26.34 -36.23 -4.81
N CYS A 811 26.22 -35.70 -3.60
CA CYS A 811 25.57 -34.44 -3.31
C CYS A 811 26.54 -33.27 -3.49
N TYR A 812 26.34 -32.47 -4.53
CA TYR A 812 27.18 -31.34 -4.89
C TYR A 812 26.66 -30.00 -4.34
N PHE A 813 27.56 -29.24 -3.72
CA PHE A 813 27.37 -27.93 -3.14
C PHE A 813 28.28 -26.90 -3.83
N GLN A 814 27.68 -25.98 -4.58
CA GLN A 814 28.40 -25.02 -5.42
C GLN A 814 29.07 -23.87 -4.64
N GLY A 815 29.97 -23.16 -5.31
CA GLY A 815 30.66 -21.99 -4.78
C GLY A 815 29.80 -20.72 -4.68
N ASN A 816 30.45 -19.59 -4.42
CA ASN A 816 29.81 -18.29 -4.16
C ASN A 816 29.15 -17.61 -5.38
N GLY A 817 29.46 -18.03 -6.60
CA GLY A 817 28.95 -17.43 -7.84
C GLY A 817 28.76 -18.45 -8.95
N GLY A 818 27.96 -18.06 -9.95
CA GLY A 818 27.55 -18.91 -11.05
C GLY A 818 26.22 -19.64 -10.82
N SER A 819 25.67 -20.17 -11.90
CA SER A 819 24.51 -21.05 -11.88
C SER A 819 24.93 -22.51 -11.67
N THR A 820 23.95 -23.36 -11.35
CA THR A 820 24.15 -24.81 -11.32
C THR A 820 24.36 -25.40 -12.73
N PRO A 821 23.60 -25.01 -13.79
CA PRO A 821 23.88 -25.39 -15.18
C PRO A 821 25.33 -25.22 -15.64
N MET A 822 25.99 -24.09 -15.32
CA MET A 822 27.40 -23.87 -15.71
C MET A 822 28.37 -24.92 -15.15
N ARG A 823 28.00 -25.60 -14.05
CA ARG A 823 28.84 -26.61 -13.40
C ARG A 823 28.63 -28.00 -13.98
N LEU A 824 27.54 -28.24 -14.73
CA LEU A 824 27.20 -29.57 -15.23
C LEU A 824 28.28 -30.19 -16.12
N PRO A 825 29.00 -29.46 -17.01
CA PRO A 825 30.12 -30.02 -17.75
C PRO A 825 31.21 -30.58 -16.82
N LEU A 826 31.63 -29.82 -15.81
CA LEU A 826 32.62 -30.25 -14.80
C LEU A 826 32.15 -31.51 -14.07
N LEU A 827 30.91 -31.50 -13.56
CA LEU A 827 30.33 -32.63 -12.84
C LEU A 827 30.26 -33.88 -13.73
N SER A 828 29.89 -33.71 -15.00
CA SER A 828 29.82 -34.79 -15.99
C SER A 828 31.18 -35.44 -16.25
N HIS A 829 32.25 -34.64 -16.30
CA HIS A 829 33.61 -35.12 -16.47
C HIS A 829 34.08 -35.98 -15.30
N VAL A 830 33.70 -35.62 -14.07
CA VAL A 830 34.00 -36.40 -12.86
C VAL A 830 33.18 -37.70 -12.85
N LEU A 831 31.88 -37.65 -13.17
CA LEU A 831 31.03 -38.83 -13.22
C LEU A 831 31.51 -39.88 -14.25
N ARG A 832 31.97 -39.41 -15.43
CA ARG A 832 32.59 -40.28 -16.44
C ARG A 832 33.84 -40.96 -15.90
N ALA A 833 34.74 -40.21 -15.27
CA ALA A 833 35.97 -40.75 -14.71
C ALA A 833 35.71 -41.78 -13.60
N ILE A 834 34.71 -41.54 -12.73
CA ILE A 834 34.28 -42.51 -11.72
C ILE A 834 33.80 -43.80 -12.40
N THR A 835 32.94 -43.67 -13.41
CA THR A 835 32.34 -44.81 -14.12
C THR A 835 33.39 -45.62 -14.90
N GLU A 836 34.33 -44.95 -15.56
CA GLU A 836 35.45 -45.59 -16.27
C GLU A 836 36.41 -46.29 -15.32
N THR A 837 36.76 -45.63 -14.20
CA THR A 837 37.68 -46.20 -13.20
C THR A 837 37.03 -47.40 -12.50
N SER A 838 35.74 -47.31 -12.17
CA SER A 838 34.94 -48.42 -11.63
C SER A 838 34.98 -49.66 -12.53
N ARG A 839 34.70 -49.50 -13.83
CA ARG A 839 34.80 -50.59 -14.83
C ARG A 839 36.20 -51.17 -14.99
N SER A 840 37.24 -50.35 -14.80
CA SER A 840 38.63 -50.83 -14.88
C SER A 840 39.10 -51.57 -13.63
N THR A 841 38.43 -51.35 -12.47
CA THR A 841 38.82 -51.93 -11.17
C THR A 841 38.02 -53.20 -10.86
N SER A 842 36.90 -53.44 -11.54
CA SER A 842 36.13 -54.69 -11.47
C SER A 842 36.89 -55.84 -12.15
N SER A 843 37.73 -56.53 -11.37
CA SER A 843 38.15 -57.90 -11.68
C SER A 843 36.93 -58.86 -11.69
N PRO A 844 36.98 -60.01 -12.39
CA PRO A 844 35.85 -60.92 -12.57
C PRO A 844 35.59 -61.76 -11.30
N ILE A 845 35.21 -61.10 -10.20
CA ILE A 845 34.73 -61.75 -8.97
C ILE A 845 33.38 -61.10 -8.59
N PRO A 846 32.31 -61.87 -8.31
CA PRO A 846 30.92 -61.42 -8.49
C PRO A 846 30.28 -60.68 -7.30
N ASP A 847 31.04 -60.18 -6.32
CA ASP A 847 30.49 -59.98 -4.96
C ASP A 847 30.22 -58.55 -4.47
N SER A 848 30.40 -57.49 -5.26
CA SER A 848 29.78 -56.17 -4.95
C SER A 848 29.80 -55.18 -6.12
N GLU A 849 29.00 -55.40 -7.16
CA GLU A 849 28.85 -54.41 -8.23
C GLU A 849 27.96 -53.24 -7.76
N VAL A 850 28.55 -52.06 -7.57
CA VAL A 850 27.80 -50.79 -7.47
C VAL A 850 27.06 -50.60 -8.78
N SER A 851 25.73 -50.56 -8.71
CA SER A 851 24.87 -50.61 -9.89
C SER A 851 24.73 -49.25 -10.58
N GLN A 852 24.89 -48.14 -9.84
CA GLN A 852 24.68 -46.80 -10.39
C GLN A 852 25.34 -45.69 -9.54
N TYR A 853 25.99 -44.74 -10.22
CA TYR A 853 26.45 -43.47 -9.65
C TYR A 853 25.58 -42.32 -10.17
N THR A 854 25.05 -41.51 -9.27
CA THR A 854 24.24 -40.32 -9.59
C THR A 854 24.85 -39.10 -8.91
N ILE A 855 24.90 -37.96 -9.61
CA ILE A 855 25.25 -36.67 -9.01
C ILE A 855 23.96 -35.86 -8.83
N ALA A 856 23.69 -35.38 -7.62
CA ALA A 856 22.62 -34.43 -7.35
C ALA A 856 23.26 -33.09 -6.95
N ALA A 857 23.02 -32.04 -7.72
CA ALA A 857 23.59 -30.71 -7.49
C ALA A 857 22.51 -29.74 -7.02
N LEU A 858 22.68 -29.21 -5.81
CA LEU A 858 21.73 -28.28 -5.20
C LEU A 858 21.95 -26.85 -5.69
N SER A 859 20.88 -26.21 -6.16
CA SER A 859 20.85 -24.76 -6.33
C SER A 859 20.24 -24.10 -5.10
N TYR A 860 21.05 -23.38 -4.33
CA TYR A 860 20.63 -22.73 -3.09
C TYR A 860 19.51 -21.71 -3.33
N ARG A 861 18.79 -21.33 -2.26
CA ARG A 861 17.86 -20.19 -2.33
C ARG A 861 18.53 -18.95 -2.94
N GLY A 862 17.85 -18.34 -3.90
CA GLY A 862 18.32 -17.16 -4.62
C GLY A 862 19.26 -17.42 -5.80
N TYR A 863 19.73 -18.66 -6.04
CA TYR A 863 20.52 -19.05 -7.21
C TYR A 863 19.63 -19.73 -8.27
N TRP A 864 20.04 -19.62 -9.54
CA TRP A 864 19.36 -20.25 -10.68
C TRP A 864 17.82 -20.12 -10.62
N THR A 865 17.05 -21.20 -10.75
CA THR A 865 15.58 -21.22 -10.65
C THR A 865 15.06 -21.30 -9.21
N SER A 866 15.94 -21.36 -8.19
CA SER A 866 15.56 -21.38 -6.77
C SER A 866 15.09 -20.01 -6.28
N SER A 867 14.01 -20.01 -5.50
CA SER A 867 13.41 -18.80 -4.91
C SER A 867 14.12 -18.35 -3.62
N GLY A 868 13.76 -17.19 -3.08
CA GLY A 868 14.21 -16.72 -1.77
C GLY A 868 15.51 -15.90 -1.77
N ARG A 869 15.93 -15.43 -0.59
CA ARG A 869 17.14 -14.63 -0.38
C ARG A 869 18.20 -15.45 0.35
N ALA A 870 19.41 -15.49 -0.19
CA ALA A 870 20.53 -16.22 0.40
C ALA A 870 20.98 -15.61 1.75
N THR A 871 21.01 -16.45 2.77
CA THR A 871 21.54 -16.20 4.12
C THR A 871 22.21 -17.49 4.60
N GLN A 872 23.16 -17.43 5.53
CA GLN A 872 23.80 -18.65 6.06
C GLN A 872 22.77 -19.63 6.65
N SER A 873 21.91 -19.15 7.56
CA SER A 873 20.87 -20.00 8.18
C SER A 873 19.89 -20.58 7.16
N GLY A 874 19.55 -19.82 6.12
CA GLY A 874 18.71 -20.29 5.03
C GLY A 874 19.36 -21.41 4.22
N ILE A 875 20.64 -21.24 3.86
CA ILE A 875 21.40 -22.24 3.10
C ILE A 875 21.66 -23.50 3.93
N GLU A 876 21.87 -23.39 5.24
CA GLU A 876 21.97 -24.54 6.15
C GLU A 876 20.67 -25.36 6.14
N MET A 877 19.50 -24.71 6.17
CA MET A 877 18.20 -25.38 6.01
C MET A 877 18.03 -26.02 4.62
N ASP A 878 18.47 -25.33 3.55
CA ASP A 878 18.43 -25.86 2.18
C ASP A 878 19.27 -27.13 2.06
N ALA A 879 20.47 -27.15 2.64
CA ALA A 879 21.36 -28.30 2.62
C ALA A 879 20.77 -29.49 3.39
N GLN A 880 20.16 -29.27 4.56
CA GLN A 880 19.50 -30.33 5.31
C GLN A 880 18.27 -30.89 4.58
N ALA A 881 17.43 -30.03 4.00
CA ALA A 881 16.29 -30.45 3.20
C ALA A 881 16.72 -31.27 1.97
N PHE A 882 17.79 -30.85 1.31
CA PHE A 882 18.37 -31.55 0.18
C PHE A 882 18.87 -32.95 0.55
N LEU A 883 19.61 -33.11 1.66
CA LEU A 883 20.07 -34.42 2.13
C LEU A 883 18.92 -35.34 2.58
N ASN A 884 17.88 -34.78 3.21
CA ASN A 884 16.65 -35.52 3.53
C ASN A 884 15.99 -36.02 2.22
N TRP A 885 15.83 -35.13 1.24
CA TRP A 885 15.23 -35.48 -0.06
C TRP A 885 16.02 -36.58 -0.80
N VAL A 886 17.35 -36.51 -0.81
CA VAL A 886 18.20 -37.57 -1.39
C VAL A 886 17.99 -38.90 -0.67
N SER A 887 18.00 -38.87 0.66
CA SER A 887 17.76 -40.08 1.46
C SER A 887 16.39 -40.68 1.17
N GLU A 888 15.34 -39.86 1.08
CA GLU A 888 13.97 -40.32 0.83
C GLU A 888 13.75 -40.84 -0.58
N THR A 889 14.34 -40.16 -1.58
CA THR A 889 14.14 -40.43 -3.01
C THR A 889 14.85 -41.70 -3.46
N TYR A 890 16.09 -41.91 -3.02
CA TYR A 890 16.91 -43.04 -3.48
C TYR A 890 16.92 -44.24 -2.50
N ALA A 891 16.43 -44.09 -1.26
CA ALA A 891 16.29 -45.23 -0.36
C ALA A 891 15.07 -46.09 -0.71
N SER A 892 15.33 -47.31 -1.18
CA SER A 892 14.32 -48.35 -1.42
C SER A 892 14.67 -49.63 -0.66
N LEU A 893 13.71 -50.55 -0.52
CA LEU A 893 13.98 -51.86 0.11
C LEU A 893 15.00 -52.71 -0.66
N GLU A 894 15.22 -52.39 -1.93
CA GLU A 894 16.08 -53.10 -2.88
C GLU A 894 17.43 -52.41 -3.11
N THR A 895 17.60 -51.16 -2.66
CA THR A 895 18.84 -50.37 -2.84
C THR A 895 19.54 -50.11 -1.51
N ASP A 896 20.84 -50.34 -1.49
CA ASP A 896 21.72 -49.93 -0.39
C ASP A 896 22.33 -48.57 -0.78
N LEU A 897 21.82 -47.50 -0.17
CA LEU A 897 22.13 -46.11 -0.54
C LEU A 897 23.29 -45.56 0.30
N GLU A 898 24.33 -45.07 -0.37
CA GLU A 898 25.42 -44.32 0.24
C GLU A 898 25.51 -42.91 -0.33
N ILE A 899 25.72 -41.93 0.55
CA ILE A 899 25.84 -40.52 0.17
C ILE A 899 27.30 -40.08 0.24
N VAL A 900 27.80 -39.46 -0.83
CA VAL A 900 29.06 -38.72 -0.81
C VAL A 900 28.75 -37.24 -0.93
N ILE A 901 29.33 -36.41 -0.06
CA ILE A 901 29.10 -34.97 -0.09
C ILE A 901 30.32 -34.29 -0.70
N TRP A 902 30.11 -33.45 -1.70
CA TRP A 902 31.14 -32.67 -2.37
C TRP A 902 30.80 -31.19 -2.32
N GLY A 903 31.64 -30.39 -1.68
CA GLY A 903 31.54 -28.94 -1.69
C GLY A 903 32.74 -28.26 -2.33
N HIS A 904 32.47 -27.22 -3.12
CA HIS A 904 33.47 -26.41 -3.80
C HIS A 904 33.50 -24.98 -3.24
N SER A 905 34.69 -24.47 -2.87
CA SER A 905 34.88 -23.10 -2.38
C SER A 905 33.97 -22.80 -1.18
N LEU A 906 33.12 -21.78 -1.23
CA LEU A 906 32.09 -21.52 -0.20
C LEU A 906 31.21 -22.76 0.07
N GLY A 907 30.89 -23.54 -0.97
CA GLY A 907 30.15 -24.79 -0.87
C GLY A 907 30.85 -25.86 -0.04
N ALA A 908 32.18 -25.82 0.11
CA ALA A 908 32.92 -26.69 1.01
C ALA A 908 32.56 -26.43 2.49
N ALA A 909 32.34 -25.16 2.86
CA ALA A 909 31.87 -24.81 4.20
C ALA A 909 30.41 -25.22 4.42
N VAL A 910 29.55 -25.05 3.40
CA VAL A 910 28.16 -25.54 3.41
C VAL A 910 28.13 -27.06 3.60
N ALA A 911 28.91 -27.79 2.82
CA ALA A 911 29.05 -29.24 2.89
C ALA A 911 29.50 -29.72 4.28
N CYS A 912 30.53 -29.08 4.85
CA CYS A 912 31.04 -29.43 6.18
C CYS A 912 30.01 -29.14 7.29
N SER A 913 29.31 -28.01 7.21
CA SER A 913 28.18 -27.69 8.11
C SER A 913 27.06 -28.73 7.98
N ALA A 914 26.69 -29.07 6.74
CA ALA A 914 25.64 -30.04 6.46
C ALA A 914 25.94 -31.43 7.03
N VAL A 915 27.18 -31.90 6.88
CA VAL A 915 27.65 -33.18 7.46
C VAL A 915 27.58 -33.15 8.98
N SER A 916 28.09 -32.08 9.61
CA SER A 916 28.11 -31.92 11.07
C SER A 916 26.70 -32.05 11.67
N THR A 917 25.72 -31.37 11.07
CA THR A 917 24.32 -31.43 11.51
C THR A 917 23.63 -32.75 11.15
N TYR A 918 23.88 -33.27 9.95
CA TYR A 918 23.20 -34.47 9.45
C TYR A 918 23.58 -35.73 10.25
N ILE A 919 24.87 -35.90 10.59
CA ILE A 919 25.35 -37.05 11.36
C ILE A 919 24.73 -37.07 12.77
N ALA A 920 24.59 -35.91 13.41
CA ALA A 920 23.93 -35.79 14.71
C ALA A 920 22.46 -36.26 14.63
N ARG A 921 21.71 -35.77 13.62
CA ARG A 921 20.30 -36.14 13.38
C ARG A 921 20.12 -37.62 13.05
N GLN A 922 21.02 -38.19 12.25
CA GLN A 922 21.00 -39.60 11.87
C GLN A 922 21.10 -40.52 13.09
N TYR A 923 21.92 -40.15 14.08
CA TYR A 923 22.12 -40.95 15.31
C TYR A 923 20.98 -40.80 16.31
N GLU A 924 20.37 -39.61 16.42
CA GLU A 924 19.24 -39.36 17.32
C GLU A 924 17.94 -40.06 16.90
N GLY A 925 17.95 -40.83 15.80
CA GLY A 925 16.77 -41.55 15.30
C GLY A 925 15.66 -40.62 14.80
N GLN A 926 15.96 -39.33 14.59
CA GLN A 926 14.99 -38.38 14.04
C GLN A 926 14.67 -38.80 12.60
N THR A 927 13.42 -39.20 12.39
CA THR A 927 12.85 -39.40 11.06
C THR A 927 12.80 -38.07 10.31
N SER A 928 12.84 -38.12 8.97
CA SER A 928 12.59 -36.95 8.15
C SER A 928 11.30 -36.24 8.60
N ASN A 929 11.28 -34.91 8.69
CA ASN A 929 10.06 -34.11 9.00
C ASN A 929 8.96 -34.23 7.91
N THR A 930 9.16 -35.10 6.93
CA THR A 930 8.23 -35.48 5.85
C THR A 930 7.68 -36.88 6.15
N SER A 931 6.48 -37.17 5.65
CA SER A 931 5.58 -38.29 5.98
C SER A 931 6.11 -39.73 5.80
N SER A 932 7.42 -39.96 5.65
CA SER A 932 8.03 -41.28 5.50
C SER A 932 8.88 -41.66 6.72
N ASN A 933 8.52 -42.74 7.41
CA ASN A 933 9.26 -43.28 8.57
C ASN A 933 10.56 -44.02 8.17
N LYS A 934 11.30 -43.53 7.16
CA LYS A 934 12.54 -44.17 6.68
C LYS A 934 13.78 -43.65 7.43
N PRO A 935 14.75 -44.51 7.77
CA PRO A 935 16.01 -44.08 8.37
C PRO A 935 16.86 -43.28 7.37
N LEU A 936 17.56 -42.25 7.87
CA LEU A 936 18.48 -41.41 7.09
C LEU A 936 19.67 -42.23 6.56
N ALA A 937 20.04 -42.03 5.29
CA ALA A 937 21.11 -42.78 4.63
C ALA A 937 22.51 -42.38 5.14
N PRO A 938 23.47 -43.31 5.21
CA PRO A 938 24.82 -43.03 5.68
C PRO A 938 25.64 -42.17 4.71
N ILE A 939 26.46 -41.29 5.27
CA ILE A 939 27.48 -40.52 4.53
C ILE A 939 28.77 -41.35 4.48
N ALA A 940 29.22 -41.70 3.27
CA ALA A 940 30.42 -42.48 3.01
C ALA A 940 31.70 -41.61 2.96
N GLY A 941 31.59 -40.36 2.50
CA GLY A 941 32.75 -39.47 2.38
C GLY A 941 32.40 -37.99 2.19
N LEU A 942 33.34 -37.12 2.55
CA LEU A 942 33.26 -35.66 2.39
C LEU A 942 34.43 -35.16 1.54
N ILE A 943 34.13 -34.53 0.40
CA ILE A 943 35.11 -33.90 -0.49
C ILE A 943 35.01 -32.38 -0.34
N LEU A 944 36.13 -31.77 0.04
CA LEU A 944 36.30 -30.33 0.19
C LEU A 944 37.26 -29.85 -0.89
N GLU A 945 36.71 -29.32 -1.97
CA GLU A 945 37.44 -28.75 -3.09
C GLU A 945 37.67 -27.25 -2.87
N ALA A 946 38.94 -26.83 -2.98
CA ALA A 946 39.36 -25.45 -2.73
C ALA A 946 38.69 -24.86 -1.47
N PRO A 947 38.88 -25.43 -0.27
CA PRO A 947 38.15 -24.99 0.92
C PRO A 947 38.76 -23.74 1.56
N THR A 948 37.91 -22.82 1.99
CA THR A 948 38.29 -21.73 2.89
C THR A 948 38.17 -22.17 4.36
N SER A 949 39.05 -21.73 5.25
CA SER A 949 38.94 -22.08 6.68
C SER A 949 37.79 -21.37 7.40
N SER A 950 37.63 -20.06 7.18
CA SER A 950 36.55 -19.22 7.71
C SER A 950 36.42 -17.91 6.91
N ILE A 951 35.28 -17.22 7.01
CA ILE A 951 35.13 -15.88 6.41
C ILE A 951 36.14 -14.89 6.97
N LYS A 952 36.48 -15.00 8.26
CA LYS A 952 37.53 -14.19 8.90
C LYS A 952 38.87 -14.37 8.19
N ASP A 953 39.29 -15.61 7.98
CA ASP A 953 40.56 -15.91 7.32
C ASP A 953 40.54 -15.49 5.84
N MET A 954 39.39 -15.61 5.18
CA MET A 954 39.20 -15.13 3.81
C MET A 954 39.37 -13.59 3.72
N LEU A 955 38.73 -12.81 4.60
CA LEU A 955 38.87 -11.35 4.64
C LEU A 955 40.31 -10.91 4.91
N ILE A 956 40.98 -11.61 5.83
CA ILE A 956 42.40 -11.44 6.15
C ILE A 956 43.29 -11.65 4.92
N SER A 957 42.91 -12.59 4.05
CA SER A 957 43.68 -12.99 2.88
C SER A 957 43.43 -12.06 1.68
N LEU A 958 42.17 -11.69 1.43
CA LEU A 958 41.78 -10.78 0.35
C LEU A 958 42.22 -9.33 0.63
N TYR A 959 42.29 -8.93 1.90
CA TYR A 959 42.70 -7.59 2.33
C TYR A 959 43.88 -7.67 3.30
N PRO A 960 45.10 -7.98 2.81
CA PRO A 960 46.28 -8.10 3.66
C PRO A 960 46.75 -6.76 4.24
N GLN A 961 46.38 -5.63 3.63
CA GLN A 961 46.81 -4.30 4.07
C GLN A 961 46.16 -3.92 5.41
N LYS A 962 46.98 -3.77 6.46
CA LYS A 962 46.52 -3.44 7.83
C LYS A 962 45.81 -2.09 7.96
N TRP A 963 45.96 -1.18 6.99
CA TRP A 963 45.29 0.12 7.01
C TRP A 963 43.88 0.10 6.39
N LEU A 964 43.52 -0.96 5.67
CA LEU A 964 42.16 -1.15 5.17
C LEU A 964 41.26 -1.67 6.29
N PRO A 965 40.06 -1.10 6.47
CA PRO A 965 39.17 -1.52 7.55
C PRO A 965 38.56 -2.89 7.32
N TYR A 966 38.49 -3.36 6.07
CA TYR A 966 37.75 -4.56 5.67
C TYR A 966 38.20 -5.81 6.41
N ARG A 967 39.50 -5.94 6.67
CA ARG A 967 40.08 -7.03 7.48
C ARG A 967 39.53 -7.07 8.91
N TYR A 968 39.13 -5.93 9.47
CA TYR A 968 38.63 -5.80 10.85
C TYR A 968 37.10 -5.84 10.95
N LEU A 969 36.38 -5.92 9.81
CA LEU A 969 34.91 -5.98 9.81
C LEU A 969 34.34 -7.36 10.15
N TRP A 970 35.17 -8.40 10.25
CA TRP A 970 34.72 -9.77 10.53
C TRP A 970 33.87 -9.95 11.81
N PRO A 971 34.03 -9.18 12.93
CA PRO A 971 33.15 -9.31 14.09
C PRO A 971 31.70 -8.87 13.81
N PHE A 972 31.49 -8.05 12.78
CA PHE A 972 30.17 -7.61 12.33
C PHE A 972 29.61 -8.50 11.22
N SER A 973 30.25 -9.65 10.96
CA SER A 973 29.81 -10.60 9.94
C SER A 973 28.67 -11.46 10.44
N TRP A 974 27.53 -11.40 9.75
CA TRP A 974 26.38 -12.29 9.99
C TRP A 974 26.60 -13.71 9.43
N ASN A 975 27.59 -13.88 8.54
CA ASN A 975 27.98 -15.18 8.00
C ASN A 975 29.40 -15.50 8.47
N THR A 976 29.62 -16.68 9.05
CA THR A 976 30.93 -17.07 9.59
C THR A 976 31.56 -18.21 8.80
N TRP A 977 30.76 -19.18 8.34
CA TRP A 977 31.16 -20.36 7.57
C TRP A 977 32.52 -20.95 8.03
N ASP A 978 32.56 -21.47 9.26
CA ASP A 978 33.80 -21.94 9.90
C ASP A 978 33.94 -23.47 9.81
N ILE A 979 34.82 -23.94 8.92
CA ILE A 979 35.11 -25.36 8.73
C ILE A 979 35.82 -25.95 9.96
N LYS A 980 36.71 -25.18 10.60
CA LYS A 980 37.47 -25.67 11.77
C LYS A 980 36.54 -25.94 12.96
N ALA A 981 35.53 -25.08 13.14
CA ALA A 981 34.49 -25.26 14.13
C ALA A 981 33.62 -26.51 13.83
N ASN A 982 33.20 -26.70 12.58
CA ASN A 982 32.41 -27.86 12.17
C ASN A 982 33.18 -29.18 12.35
N MET A 983 34.47 -29.22 11.97
CA MET A 983 35.35 -30.38 12.24
C MET A 983 35.46 -30.70 13.73
N LYS A 984 35.59 -29.66 14.57
CA LYS A 984 35.61 -29.82 16.03
C LYS A 984 34.29 -30.36 16.55
N GLN A 985 33.16 -29.89 16.02
CA GLN A 985 31.83 -30.38 16.38
C GLN A 985 31.67 -31.86 16.00
N MET A 986 32.09 -32.25 14.79
CA MET A 986 32.10 -33.65 14.35
C MET A 986 32.97 -34.53 15.27
N ALA A 987 34.18 -34.09 15.62
CA ALA A 987 35.05 -34.81 16.55
C ALA A 987 34.44 -34.92 17.95
N THR A 988 33.85 -33.83 18.46
CA THR A 988 33.16 -33.83 19.76
C THR A 988 31.98 -34.80 19.74
N TRP A 989 31.21 -34.83 18.65
CA TRP A 989 30.11 -35.78 18.48
C TRP A 989 30.61 -37.24 18.44
N ARG A 990 31.75 -37.52 17.80
CA ARG A 990 32.39 -38.85 17.82
C ARG A 990 32.79 -39.26 19.24
N ASP A 991 33.33 -38.33 20.01
CA ASP A 991 33.94 -38.57 21.33
C ASP A 991 32.92 -38.53 22.49
N GLN A 992 31.70 -38.05 22.25
CA GLN A 992 30.64 -38.04 23.27
C GLN A 992 30.19 -39.46 23.64
N PRO A 993 30.18 -39.83 24.94
CA PRO A 993 29.66 -41.13 25.37
C PRO A 993 28.17 -41.22 25.05
N GLY A 994 27.74 -42.33 24.47
CA GLY A 994 26.32 -42.57 24.19
C GLY A 994 25.49 -42.47 25.46
N SER A 995 24.50 -41.57 25.50
CA SER A 995 23.51 -41.52 26.58
C SER A 995 22.70 -42.81 26.55
N GLN A 996 23.10 -43.79 27.37
CA GLN A 996 22.29 -44.95 27.67
C GLN A 996 21.30 -44.57 28.77
N ILE A 997 20.01 -44.70 28.46
CA ILE A 997 19.03 -45.13 29.47
C ILE A 997 19.52 -46.51 29.93
N ALA A 998 19.79 -46.63 31.21
CA ALA A 998 20.40 -47.81 31.82
C ALA A 998 19.59 -49.08 31.56
N ASN A 999 20.19 -50.05 30.85
CA ASN A 999 19.84 -51.47 30.93
C ASN A 999 21.14 -52.27 31.12
N PRO A 1000 21.33 -53.05 32.21
CA PRO A 1000 22.66 -53.57 32.59
C PRO A 1000 23.23 -54.73 31.76
N GLU A 1001 22.65 -55.14 30.63
CA GLU A 1001 23.06 -56.39 29.94
C GLU A 1001 23.41 -56.26 28.44
N THR A 1002 23.84 -55.10 27.95
CA THR A 1002 24.22 -54.97 26.53
C THR A 1002 25.65 -54.47 26.31
N ILE A 1003 26.48 -55.39 25.83
CA ILE A 1003 27.66 -55.34 24.93
C ILE A 1003 28.26 -53.94 24.66
N PRO A 1004 29.61 -53.77 24.69
CA PRO A 1004 30.27 -52.49 24.46
C PRO A 1004 29.80 -51.81 23.17
N SER A 1005 29.31 -50.57 23.31
CA SER A 1005 28.82 -49.72 22.23
C SER A 1005 29.89 -49.58 21.13
N THR A 1006 29.53 -49.92 19.89
CA THR A 1006 30.37 -49.70 18.72
C THR A 1006 30.76 -48.21 18.60
N PRO A 1007 32.03 -47.88 18.29
CA PRO A 1007 32.47 -46.50 18.19
C PRO A 1007 31.74 -45.77 17.06
N ARG A 1008 31.29 -44.55 17.33
CA ARG A 1008 30.68 -43.66 16.32
C ARG A 1008 31.67 -43.45 15.18
N SER A 1009 31.28 -43.79 13.95
CA SER A 1009 32.14 -43.61 12.77
C SER A 1009 31.84 -42.30 12.06
N LEU A 1010 32.89 -41.56 11.69
CA LEU A 1010 32.79 -40.35 10.87
C LEU A 1010 33.21 -40.65 9.42
N PRO A 1011 32.69 -39.91 8.42
CA PRO A 1011 33.12 -40.06 7.04
C PRO A 1011 34.57 -39.58 6.87
N ALA A 1012 35.31 -40.25 5.99
CA ALA A 1012 36.64 -39.80 5.59
C ALA A 1012 36.53 -38.46 4.84
N ILE A 1013 37.56 -37.63 4.93
CA ILE A 1013 37.61 -36.30 4.31
C ILE A 1013 38.71 -36.26 3.24
N LEU A 1014 38.37 -35.82 2.02
CA LEU A 1014 39.32 -35.47 0.98
C LEU A 1014 39.43 -33.95 0.84
N LEU A 1015 40.61 -33.40 1.11
CA LEU A 1015 40.97 -32.02 0.79
C LEU A 1015 41.61 -31.99 -0.60
N LEU A 1016 40.92 -31.39 -1.57
CA LEU A 1016 41.45 -31.18 -2.91
C LEU A 1016 41.83 -29.70 -3.06
N SER A 1017 43.13 -29.41 -3.15
CA SER A 1017 43.64 -28.05 -3.28
C SER A 1017 44.19 -27.79 -4.69
N ALA A 1018 44.03 -26.56 -5.17
CA ALA A 1018 44.62 -26.09 -6.43
C ALA A 1018 45.95 -25.39 -6.12
N GLU A 1019 47.05 -25.78 -6.80
CA GLU A 1019 48.37 -25.22 -6.51
C GLU A 1019 48.48 -23.73 -6.86
N LYS A 1020 47.84 -23.31 -7.97
CA LYS A 1020 47.83 -21.92 -8.46
C LYS A 1020 46.52 -21.22 -8.12
N ASP A 1021 45.97 -21.47 -6.93
CA ASP A 1021 44.76 -20.82 -6.47
C ASP A 1021 45.03 -19.34 -6.15
N GLU A 1022 44.36 -18.43 -6.86
CA GLU A 1022 44.48 -16.98 -6.64
C GLU A 1022 43.56 -16.47 -5.52
N MET A 1023 42.55 -17.26 -5.14
CA MET A 1023 41.52 -16.88 -4.18
C MET A 1023 41.82 -17.42 -2.78
N ILE A 1024 42.39 -18.62 -2.69
CA ILE A 1024 42.65 -19.31 -1.43
C ILE A 1024 44.16 -19.42 -1.20
N PRO A 1025 44.67 -18.89 -0.08
CA PRO A 1025 46.09 -18.99 0.21
C PRO A 1025 46.58 -20.44 0.36
N PRO A 1026 47.82 -20.74 -0.08
CA PRO A 1026 48.36 -22.10 -0.07
C PRO A 1026 48.52 -22.69 1.34
N TYR A 1027 48.56 -21.87 2.38
CA TYR A 1027 48.66 -22.35 3.76
C TYR A 1027 47.32 -22.86 4.32
N VAL A 1028 46.17 -22.50 3.74
CA VAL A 1028 44.85 -22.84 4.30
C VAL A 1028 44.58 -24.35 4.26
N PRO A 1029 44.78 -25.06 3.13
CA PRO A 1029 44.63 -26.52 3.09
C PRO A 1029 45.53 -27.25 4.08
N VAL A 1030 46.77 -26.77 4.27
CA VAL A 1030 47.74 -27.34 5.23
C VAL A 1030 47.24 -27.16 6.67
N GLN A 1031 46.73 -25.98 7.01
CA GLN A 1031 46.14 -25.74 8.33
C GLN A 1031 44.90 -26.59 8.60
N LEU A 1032 44.03 -26.78 7.60
CA LEU A 1032 42.85 -27.62 7.73
C LEU A 1032 43.23 -29.10 7.92
N GLU A 1033 44.24 -29.58 7.19
CA GLU A 1033 44.77 -30.94 7.37
C GLU A 1033 45.34 -31.15 8.76
N GLN A 1034 46.18 -30.21 9.24
CA GLN A 1034 46.77 -30.27 10.58
C GLN A 1034 45.69 -30.23 11.67
N HIS A 1035 44.70 -29.35 11.53
CA HIS A 1035 43.59 -29.23 12.47
C HIS A 1035 42.75 -30.52 12.53
N ALA A 1036 42.37 -31.07 11.37
CA ALA A 1036 41.64 -32.33 11.30
C ALA A 1036 42.43 -33.50 11.90
N LYS A 1037 43.74 -33.60 11.61
CA LYS A 1037 44.63 -34.61 12.21
C LYS A 1037 44.73 -34.45 13.73
N SER A 1038 44.79 -33.21 14.23
CA SER A 1038 44.82 -32.94 15.69
C SER A 1038 43.54 -33.37 16.40
N LEU A 1039 42.42 -33.45 15.68
CA LEU A 1039 41.13 -33.94 16.15
C LEU A 1039 40.95 -35.46 15.91
N GLY A 1040 41.93 -36.14 15.33
CA GLY A 1040 41.86 -37.56 14.99
C GLY A 1040 40.87 -37.90 13.86
N LEU A 1041 40.57 -36.94 12.97
CA LEU A 1041 39.70 -37.16 11.81
C LEU A 1041 40.50 -37.81 10.67
N GLU A 1042 39.91 -38.77 9.96
CA GLU A 1042 40.52 -39.35 8.76
C GLU A 1042 40.49 -38.33 7.61
N ILE A 1043 41.66 -37.82 7.23
CA ILE A 1043 41.79 -36.80 6.20
C ILE A 1043 42.93 -37.11 5.22
N LYS A 1044 42.66 -36.97 3.93
CA LYS A 1044 43.64 -37.06 2.84
C LYS A 1044 43.69 -35.74 2.10
N ARG A 1045 44.88 -35.20 1.86
CA ARG A 1045 45.07 -33.98 1.07
C ARG A 1045 45.73 -34.30 -0.27
N LYS A 1046 45.22 -33.72 -1.35
CA LYS A 1046 45.82 -33.78 -2.68
C LYS A 1046 45.94 -32.36 -3.23
N ASP A 1047 47.18 -31.94 -3.48
CA ASP A 1047 47.46 -30.72 -4.23
C ASP A 1047 47.52 -31.07 -5.73
N VAL A 1048 46.80 -30.31 -6.54
CA VAL A 1048 46.73 -30.52 -7.99
C VAL A 1048 47.63 -29.51 -8.68
N LEU A 1049 48.72 -30.03 -9.26
CA LEU A 1049 49.76 -29.21 -9.89
C LEU A 1049 49.20 -28.37 -11.03
N GLY A 1050 49.53 -27.07 -11.02
CA GLY A 1050 49.14 -26.11 -12.04
C GLY A 1050 47.62 -25.87 -12.18
N ALA A 1051 46.78 -26.41 -11.30
CA ALA A 1051 45.34 -26.11 -11.29
C ALA A 1051 45.07 -24.71 -10.72
N MET A 1052 44.15 -24.00 -11.36
CA MET A 1052 43.52 -22.78 -10.82
C MET A 1052 42.31 -23.15 -9.96
N HIS A 1053 41.68 -22.16 -9.31
CA HIS A 1053 40.63 -22.33 -8.28
C HIS A 1053 39.53 -23.37 -8.60
N ILE A 1054 39.05 -23.42 -9.85
CA ILE A 1054 37.99 -24.33 -10.30
C ILE A 1054 38.49 -25.55 -11.10
N GLU A 1055 39.80 -25.62 -11.36
CA GLU A 1055 40.36 -26.60 -12.30
C GLU A 1055 40.83 -27.90 -11.63
N ALA A 1056 40.81 -27.99 -10.30
CA ALA A 1056 41.33 -29.15 -9.60
C ALA A 1056 40.68 -30.48 -10.06
N PRO A 1057 39.35 -30.58 -10.25
CA PRO A 1057 38.72 -31.78 -10.82
C PRO A 1057 38.87 -31.90 -12.34
N LEU A 1058 39.20 -30.81 -13.04
CA LEU A 1058 39.44 -30.82 -14.49
C LEU A 1058 40.82 -31.39 -14.84
N LYS A 1059 41.84 -31.20 -14.00
CA LYS A 1059 43.14 -31.83 -14.23
C LYS A 1059 43.05 -33.33 -13.94
N LEU A 1060 43.82 -34.11 -14.70
CA LEU A 1060 43.83 -35.57 -14.60
C LEU A 1060 44.13 -36.06 -13.17
N ASP A 1061 45.11 -35.46 -12.50
CA ASP A 1061 45.56 -35.86 -11.17
C ASP A 1061 44.49 -35.66 -10.10
N GLY A 1062 43.81 -34.51 -10.12
CA GLY A 1062 42.74 -34.22 -9.16
C GLY A 1062 41.50 -35.07 -9.42
N ARG A 1063 41.13 -35.24 -10.69
CA ARG A 1063 40.02 -36.12 -11.09
C ARG A 1063 40.22 -37.56 -10.68
N LYS A 1064 41.43 -38.11 -10.90
CA LYS A 1064 41.79 -39.47 -10.47
C LYS A 1064 41.72 -39.60 -8.95
N ALA A 1065 42.24 -38.63 -8.20
CA ALA A 1065 42.18 -38.65 -6.74
C ALA A 1065 40.74 -38.62 -6.21
N MET A 1066 39.85 -37.81 -6.80
CA MET A 1066 38.43 -37.79 -6.46
C MET A 1066 37.74 -39.12 -6.78
N ALA A 1067 37.95 -39.65 -7.99
CA ALA A 1067 37.35 -40.92 -8.39
C ALA A 1067 37.80 -42.08 -7.48
N GLN A 1068 39.10 -42.19 -7.19
CA GLN A 1068 39.63 -43.19 -6.27
C GLN A 1068 39.09 -43.03 -4.85
N PHE A 1069 38.95 -41.80 -4.35
CA PHE A 1069 38.40 -41.56 -3.02
C PHE A 1069 36.93 -42.01 -2.93
N ILE A 1070 36.11 -41.67 -3.93
CA ILE A 1070 34.69 -42.08 -3.99
C ILE A 1070 34.59 -43.61 -4.08
N LEU A 1071 35.39 -44.25 -4.94
CA LEU A 1071 35.38 -45.71 -5.09
C LEU A 1071 35.82 -46.41 -3.79
N ASN A 1072 36.93 -45.98 -3.17
CA ASN A 1072 37.42 -46.58 -1.93
C ASN A 1072 36.46 -46.39 -0.75
N GLY A 1073 35.80 -45.23 -0.67
CA GLY A 1073 34.84 -44.92 0.39
C GLY A 1073 33.53 -45.72 0.28
N THR A 1074 33.17 -46.18 -0.92
CA THR A 1074 31.89 -46.89 -1.21
C THR A 1074 32.06 -48.40 -1.44
N SER A 1075 33.30 -48.88 -1.58
CA SER A 1075 33.62 -50.29 -1.82
C SER A 1075 33.72 -51.15 -0.55
N THR A 1076 33.81 -50.56 0.64
CA THR A 1076 33.90 -51.35 1.89
C THR A 1076 32.51 -51.77 2.37
N PRO A 1077 32.19 -53.08 2.48
CA PRO A 1077 30.98 -53.50 3.16
C PRO A 1077 31.13 -53.18 4.65
N ARG A 1078 30.43 -52.16 5.15
CA ARG A 1078 30.20 -52.03 6.59
C ARG A 1078 29.40 -53.27 7.00
N THR A 1079 30.04 -54.16 7.75
CA THR A 1079 29.43 -55.38 8.29
C THR A 1079 28.07 -55.03 8.89
N ASN A 1080 27.02 -55.61 8.31
CA ASN A 1080 25.63 -55.44 8.72
C ASN A 1080 25.51 -55.43 10.25
N LEU A 1081 24.95 -54.35 10.78
CA LEU A 1081 24.24 -54.36 12.05
C LEU A 1081 23.20 -55.48 11.96
N THR A 1082 23.51 -56.61 12.58
CA THR A 1082 22.56 -57.68 12.86
C THR A 1082 21.43 -57.10 13.70
N THR A 1083 20.26 -56.90 13.09
CA THR A 1083 19.00 -56.76 13.82
C THR A 1083 18.77 -58.03 14.64
N PRO A 1084 18.69 -57.97 15.99
CA PRO A 1084 18.06 -59.06 16.72
C PRO A 1084 16.57 -59.05 16.37
N ARG A 1085 16.01 -60.25 16.21
CA ARG A 1085 14.59 -60.49 15.89
C ARG A 1085 13.65 -59.91 16.93
#